data_AF-A0A971T142-F1
#
_entry.id   AF-A0A971T142-F1
#
_cell.length_a   1.000
_cell.length_b   1.000
_cell.length_c   1.000
_cell.angle_alpha   90.00
_cell.angle_beta   90.00
_cell.angle_gamma   90.00
#
_symmetry.space_group_name_H-M   'P 1'
#
loop_
_entity.id
_entity.type
_entity.pdbx_description
1 polymer ?
#
loop_
_entity_poly.entity_id
_entity_poly.type
_entity_poly.pdbx_seq_one_letter_code
_entity_poly.pdbx_strand_id
1 'polypeptide(L)'
;MKVTQLLKHLGLRPFVIGCIAAVLWPSLYGGQPVVPDTVRQAADYAAAGQWTAALTALDAADTSADPRTEALKGLLREHQALADRRQQQRQALFDEKRLALDSLDPNTLNAESTLLDAMALFKSAWDNATTPERDRLLAGSVFGMLRQAAYERFCADDQAGRWDTAWTRWMQWLVEFSPQSFKEASDDLQQRRLIANALRQNPCDITAVPYSQVTHRTAAQVFTVLESRYVEPPPFDRLTQHGLRRLALLTTVLDNPTITFAVERDPNGVAAWADHIASLQTAAPPTDSAGMAALLETLTAVNHITLKLPEGVILAQFTEAALTALDPYTEAVWPEGLGLFEKNITGQFGGIGIRIKRDGENLVIVSVIPDTPAAGTLLAADDIILAVDGQPTNDLPTNCAVSLISGPVGTAVSLTVRRPGVEKVQIVTVLRQRIVLPTVEGAHRAENNGGEGHWDYFLDAEHRIGYLQLNGFTDKTAQQARGVLEQLEQKKVAGLIIDVRGNGGGLLTEATSLANLFISDGVLLTSRGRGDSQTVQRAKSNAVTRGYPLVILINEASASASEIVAGVLAVRKPGQTTLIGQRTYGKGTVQEIADLGPDGGRLKLTTAYYHLPDGQPVPNRYKLQSEGRTDWGIPPHIDIPLYAFEVAEISRLQLERRKQLMAKDAPDTRDDKTDSLVRQMLAADPQLAAALIVLKAKLIAEQ
;
A
#
# COMPACT_ATOMS: atom_id res chain seq x y z
N MET A 1 -5.50 -24.25 59.55
CA MET A 1 -5.15 -23.86 60.94
C MET A 1 -4.39 -22.54 60.87
N LYS A 2 -4.85 -21.46 61.52
CA LYS A 2 -4.15 -20.16 61.45
C LYS A 2 -2.77 -20.30 62.10
N VAL A 3 -1.71 -19.75 61.49
CA VAL A 3 -0.30 -19.81 61.99
C VAL A 3 -0.19 -19.36 63.45
N THR A 4 -1.03 -18.41 63.86
CA THR A 4 -1.14 -17.93 65.25
C THR A 4 -1.69 -18.95 66.24
N GLN A 5 -2.48 -19.94 65.81
CA GLN A 5 -2.91 -21.06 66.67
C GLN A 5 -1.80 -22.12 66.83
N LEU A 6 -0.99 -22.34 65.80
CA LEU A 6 0.14 -23.28 65.85
C LEU A 6 1.26 -22.76 66.77
N LEU A 7 1.56 -21.46 66.69
CA LEU A 7 2.59 -20.82 67.52
C LEU A 7 2.19 -20.68 69.00
N LYS A 8 0.89 -20.57 69.30
CA LYS A 8 0.36 -20.61 70.67
C LYS A 8 0.47 -21.99 71.30
N HIS A 9 0.31 -23.06 70.52
CA HIS A 9 0.48 -24.43 71.02
C HIS A 9 1.93 -24.78 71.38
N LEU A 10 2.91 -24.04 70.82
CA LEU A 10 4.34 -24.21 71.09
C LEU A 10 4.85 -23.40 72.31
N GLY A 11 3.95 -22.75 73.08
CA GLY A 11 4.31 -22.10 74.36
C GLY A 11 5.09 -20.79 74.25
N LEU A 12 5.12 -20.15 73.07
CA LEU A 12 5.85 -18.90 72.87
C LEU A 12 5.12 -17.70 73.49
N ARG A 13 5.89 -16.80 74.12
CA ARG A 13 5.35 -15.59 74.77
C ARG A 13 4.76 -14.60 73.74
N PRO A 14 3.71 -13.83 74.10
CA PRO A 14 2.98 -12.96 73.15
C PRO A 14 3.85 -11.97 72.39
N PHE A 15 4.91 -11.45 73.02
CA PHE A 15 5.84 -10.50 72.41
C PHE A 15 6.69 -11.14 71.29
N VAL A 16 7.09 -12.40 71.45
CA VAL A 16 7.85 -13.15 70.44
C VAL A 16 6.96 -13.51 69.25
N ILE A 17 5.68 -13.81 69.50
CA ILE A 17 4.68 -14.00 68.44
C ILE A 17 4.49 -12.71 67.63
N GLY A 18 4.48 -11.54 68.30
CA GLY A 18 4.41 -10.23 67.65
C GLY A 18 5.62 -9.92 66.76
N CYS A 19 6.83 -10.27 67.20
CA CYS A 19 8.06 -10.06 66.41
C CYS A 19 8.15 -11.01 65.21
N ILE A 20 7.80 -12.29 65.38
CA ILE A 20 7.77 -13.27 64.27
C ILE A 20 6.68 -12.90 63.26
N ALA A 21 5.53 -12.43 63.73
CA ALA A 21 4.47 -11.93 62.85
C ALA A 21 4.92 -10.69 62.07
N ALA A 22 5.63 -9.74 62.67
CA ALA A 22 6.12 -8.53 61.99
C ALA A 22 7.23 -8.80 60.95
N VAL A 23 8.08 -9.82 61.17
CA VAL A 23 9.14 -10.21 60.24
C VAL A 23 8.61 -11.06 59.08
N LEU A 24 7.56 -11.86 59.31
CA LEU A 24 6.93 -12.70 58.27
C LEU A 24 5.72 -12.04 57.59
N TRP A 25 5.22 -10.89 58.08
CA TRP A 25 4.08 -10.17 57.51
C TRP A 25 4.31 -9.75 56.04
N PRO A 26 5.48 -9.20 55.66
CA PRO A 26 5.74 -8.86 54.26
C PRO A 26 5.91 -10.11 53.37
N SER A 27 6.29 -11.26 53.94
CA SER A 27 6.57 -12.48 53.19
C SER A 27 5.35 -13.40 53.03
N LEU A 28 4.31 -13.26 53.88
CA LEU A 28 3.08 -14.05 53.82
C LEU A 28 1.90 -13.29 53.18
N TYR A 29 1.97 -11.96 53.07
CA TYR A 29 0.95 -11.11 52.45
C TYR A 29 1.49 -10.06 51.47
N GLY A 30 2.78 -10.10 51.14
CA GLY A 30 3.40 -9.28 50.08
C GLY A 30 3.46 -9.98 48.73
N GLY A 31 2.48 -10.83 48.42
CA GLY A 31 2.21 -11.14 47.02
C GLY A 31 1.66 -9.87 46.37
N GLN A 32 2.27 -9.40 45.29
CA GLN A 32 1.54 -8.55 44.36
C GLN A 32 0.16 -9.17 44.12
N PRO A 33 -0.94 -8.38 44.04
CA PRO A 33 -2.25 -8.95 43.79
C PRO A 33 -2.12 -9.84 42.55
N VAL A 34 -2.21 -11.15 42.77
CA VAL A 34 -2.23 -12.14 41.70
C VAL A 34 -3.37 -11.68 40.82
N VAL A 35 -3.04 -11.17 39.62
CA VAL A 35 -4.03 -10.88 38.59
C VAL A 35 -4.92 -12.11 38.56
N PRO A 36 -6.25 -12.01 38.83
CA PRO A 36 -7.09 -13.19 38.74
C PRO A 36 -6.76 -13.85 37.41
N ASP A 37 -6.48 -15.16 37.39
CA ASP A 37 -6.12 -15.88 36.15
C ASP A 37 -7.10 -15.52 35.02
N THR A 38 -8.34 -15.17 35.38
CA THR A 38 -9.41 -14.68 34.51
C THR A 38 -9.18 -13.33 33.83
N VAL A 39 -8.60 -12.31 34.48
CA VAL A 39 -8.33 -10.99 33.83
C VAL A 39 -7.24 -11.14 32.78
N ARG A 40 -6.17 -11.87 33.12
CA ARG A 40 -5.08 -12.18 32.18
C ARG A 40 -5.60 -13.04 31.03
N GLN A 41 -6.36 -14.08 31.32
CA GLN A 41 -7.00 -14.93 30.31
C GLN A 41 -7.93 -14.12 29.40
N ALA A 42 -8.73 -13.20 29.93
CA ALA A 42 -9.61 -12.36 29.14
C ALA A 42 -8.83 -11.37 28.25
N ALA A 43 -7.72 -10.81 28.74
CA ALA A 43 -6.83 -9.99 27.94
C ALA A 43 -6.15 -10.80 26.82
N ASP A 44 -5.75 -12.04 27.08
CA ASP A 44 -5.21 -12.96 26.07
C ASP A 44 -6.25 -13.30 25.00
N TYR A 45 -7.51 -13.57 25.42
CA TYR A 45 -8.63 -13.76 24.50
C TYR A 45 -8.87 -12.51 23.65
N ALA A 46 -8.85 -11.31 24.22
CA ALA A 46 -8.98 -10.06 23.47
C ALA A 46 -7.81 -9.88 22.47
N ALA A 47 -6.58 -10.18 22.88
CA ALA A 47 -5.40 -10.12 22.00
C ALA A 47 -5.41 -11.16 20.87
N ALA A 48 -6.22 -12.22 21.01
CA ALA A 48 -6.49 -13.22 20.00
C ALA A 48 -7.80 -12.97 19.21
N GLY A 49 -8.47 -11.82 19.43
CA GLY A 49 -9.74 -11.49 18.77
C GLY A 49 -10.93 -12.32 19.24
N GLN A 50 -10.80 -13.07 20.34
CA GLN A 50 -11.84 -13.90 20.94
C GLN A 50 -12.70 -13.08 21.92
N TRP A 51 -13.28 -11.98 21.42
CA TRP A 51 -13.98 -10.96 22.22
C TRP A 51 -15.10 -11.52 23.09
N THR A 52 -15.93 -12.41 22.54
CA THR A 52 -17.03 -13.06 23.28
C THR A 52 -16.51 -13.98 24.39
N ALA A 53 -15.43 -14.72 24.13
CA ALA A 53 -14.79 -15.56 25.14
C ALA A 53 -14.18 -14.73 26.27
N ALA A 54 -13.55 -13.59 25.93
CA ALA A 54 -13.05 -12.63 26.91
C ALA A 54 -14.16 -12.11 27.83
N LEU A 55 -15.29 -11.67 27.26
CA LEU A 55 -16.40 -11.15 28.05
C LEU A 55 -17.06 -12.25 28.90
N THR A 56 -17.21 -13.45 28.34
CA THR A 56 -17.78 -14.62 29.03
C THR A 56 -16.92 -15.04 30.22
N ALA A 57 -15.59 -15.04 30.06
CA ALA A 57 -14.66 -15.34 31.13
C ALA A 57 -14.80 -14.35 32.29
N LEU A 58 -14.92 -13.05 32.00
CA LEU A 58 -15.10 -12.01 33.02
C LEU A 58 -16.49 -12.04 33.68
N ASP A 59 -17.53 -12.42 32.95
CA ASP A 59 -18.89 -12.53 33.48
C ASP A 59 -19.07 -13.77 34.37
N ALA A 60 -18.34 -14.86 34.08
CA ALA A 60 -18.31 -16.06 34.91
C ALA A 60 -17.47 -15.89 36.20
N ALA A 61 -16.61 -14.86 36.24
CA ALA A 61 -15.71 -14.62 37.36
C ALA A 61 -16.45 -13.98 38.55
N ASP A 62 -16.37 -14.58 39.74
CA ASP A 62 -16.79 -13.96 41.01
C ASP A 62 -15.76 -12.90 41.45
N THR A 63 -15.59 -11.87 40.62
CA THR A 63 -14.55 -10.83 40.73
C THR A 63 -15.14 -9.42 40.82
N SER A 64 -16.38 -9.31 41.30
CA SER A 64 -17.11 -8.03 41.46
C SER A 64 -16.39 -6.97 42.29
N ALA A 65 -15.28 -7.31 42.96
CA ALA A 65 -14.43 -6.42 43.75
C ALA A 65 -13.12 -5.98 43.06
N ASP A 66 -12.74 -6.50 41.89
CA ASP A 66 -11.51 -6.10 41.17
C ASP A 66 -11.80 -4.99 40.14
N PRO A 67 -11.29 -3.75 40.32
CA PRO A 67 -11.50 -2.66 39.36
C PRO A 67 -11.02 -2.98 37.94
N ARG A 68 -10.03 -3.87 37.79
CA ARG A 68 -9.52 -4.29 36.49
C ARG A 68 -10.53 -5.10 35.69
N THR A 69 -11.34 -5.92 36.37
CA THR A 69 -12.42 -6.69 35.75
C THR A 69 -13.44 -5.75 35.10
N GLU A 70 -13.92 -4.75 35.84
CA GLU A 70 -14.91 -3.81 35.31
C GLU A 70 -14.33 -2.92 34.21
N ALA A 71 -13.08 -2.47 34.34
CA ALA A 71 -12.40 -1.73 33.29
C ALA A 71 -12.32 -2.55 31.99
N LEU A 72 -11.91 -3.83 32.08
CA LEU A 72 -11.81 -4.69 30.90
C LEU A 72 -13.19 -5.05 30.32
N LYS A 73 -14.21 -5.29 31.15
CA LYS A 73 -15.60 -5.45 30.67
C LYS A 73 -16.09 -4.21 29.93
N GLY A 74 -15.76 -3.01 30.42
CA GLY A 74 -16.07 -1.75 29.75
C GLY A 74 -15.51 -1.69 28.33
N LEU A 75 -14.22 -1.98 28.18
CA LEU A 75 -13.54 -2.01 26.87
C LEU A 75 -14.14 -3.06 25.92
N LEU A 76 -14.45 -4.25 26.41
CA LEU A 76 -15.05 -5.32 25.59
C LEU A 76 -16.48 -4.98 25.16
N ARG A 77 -17.26 -4.32 26.02
CA ARG A 77 -18.61 -3.83 25.67
C ARG A 77 -18.54 -2.68 24.66
N GLU A 78 -17.54 -1.80 24.75
CA GLU A 78 -17.29 -0.77 23.74
C GLU A 78 -16.98 -1.39 22.37
N HIS A 79 -16.13 -2.42 22.33
CA HIS A 79 -15.86 -3.17 21.11
C HIS A 79 -17.14 -3.82 20.54
N GLN A 80 -17.95 -4.47 21.38
CA GLN A 80 -19.22 -5.08 20.95
C GLN A 80 -20.18 -4.03 20.39
N ALA A 81 -20.36 -2.91 21.08
CA ALA A 81 -21.24 -1.83 20.62
C ALA A 81 -20.77 -1.24 19.28
N LEU A 82 -19.45 -1.13 19.07
CA LEU A 82 -18.90 -0.72 17.77
C LEU A 82 -19.22 -1.76 16.69
N ALA A 83 -19.00 -3.06 16.96
CA ALA A 83 -19.31 -4.13 16.01
C ALA A 83 -20.80 -4.15 15.62
N ASP A 84 -21.70 -3.98 16.58
CA ASP A 84 -23.15 -3.95 16.35
C ASP A 84 -23.54 -2.76 15.46
N ARG A 85 -23.01 -1.56 15.75
CA ARG A 85 -23.26 -0.35 14.92
C ARG A 85 -22.77 -0.55 13.48
N ARG A 86 -21.59 -1.13 13.30
CA ARG A 86 -21.02 -1.42 11.97
C ARG A 86 -21.91 -2.37 11.18
N GLN A 87 -22.39 -3.44 11.83
CA GLN A 87 -23.27 -4.41 11.19
C GLN A 87 -24.60 -3.77 10.78
N GLN A 88 -25.19 -2.95 11.64
CA GLN A 88 -26.44 -2.23 11.34
C GLN A 88 -26.26 -1.25 10.19
N GLN A 89 -25.19 -0.44 10.19
CA GLN A 89 -24.90 0.52 9.12
C GLN A 89 -24.66 -0.18 7.78
N ARG A 90 -23.84 -1.25 7.77
CA ARG A 90 -23.62 -2.07 6.58
C ARG A 90 -24.94 -2.62 6.04
N GLN A 91 -25.78 -3.20 6.90
CA GLN A 91 -27.05 -3.78 6.46
C GLN A 91 -27.99 -2.71 5.90
N ALA A 92 -28.10 -1.55 6.57
CA ALA A 92 -28.92 -0.44 6.09
C ALA A 92 -28.47 0.06 4.71
N LEU A 93 -27.15 0.18 4.49
CA LEU A 93 -26.59 0.55 3.19
C LEU A 93 -26.87 -0.54 2.14
N PHE A 94 -26.69 -1.82 2.46
CA PHE A 94 -27.03 -2.92 1.55
C PHE A 94 -28.51 -2.86 1.14
N ASP A 95 -29.43 -2.73 2.10
CA ASP A 95 -30.86 -2.70 1.85
C ASP A 95 -31.27 -1.48 0.99
N GLU A 96 -30.69 -0.31 1.27
CA GLU A 96 -30.87 0.91 0.48
C GLU A 96 -30.42 0.71 -0.97
N LYS A 97 -29.19 0.22 -1.19
CA LYS A 97 -28.65 0.03 -2.54
C LYS A 97 -29.38 -1.09 -3.29
N ARG A 98 -29.77 -2.15 -2.60
CA ARG A 98 -30.59 -3.25 -3.17
C ARG A 98 -31.96 -2.75 -3.61
N LEU A 99 -32.64 -1.94 -2.79
CA LEU A 99 -33.93 -1.36 -3.18
C LEU A 99 -33.80 -0.45 -4.39
N ALA A 100 -32.73 0.35 -4.45
CA ALA A 100 -32.44 1.18 -5.61
C ALA A 100 -32.17 0.33 -6.88
N LEU A 101 -31.44 -0.79 -6.76
CA LEU A 101 -31.23 -1.74 -7.86
C LEU A 101 -32.55 -2.36 -8.35
N ASP A 102 -33.43 -2.76 -7.43
CA ASP A 102 -34.75 -3.34 -7.76
C ASP A 102 -35.65 -2.32 -8.49
N SER A 103 -35.41 -1.02 -8.30
CA SER A 103 -36.16 0.07 -8.92
C SER A 103 -35.60 0.55 -10.26
N LEU A 104 -34.48 -0.03 -10.73
CA LEU A 104 -33.88 0.36 -12.01
C LEU A 104 -34.83 0.05 -13.18
N ASP A 105 -35.10 1.06 -14.03
CA ASP A 105 -35.77 0.85 -15.30
C ASP A 105 -34.77 0.33 -16.34
N PRO A 106 -34.90 -0.93 -16.82
CA PRO A 106 -33.97 -1.52 -17.79
C PRO A 106 -33.86 -0.72 -19.08
N ASN A 107 -34.90 0.03 -19.47
CA ASN A 107 -34.91 0.82 -20.71
C ASN A 107 -33.94 2.00 -20.66
N THR A 108 -33.50 2.41 -19.47
CA THR A 108 -32.59 3.54 -19.27
C THR A 108 -31.11 3.14 -19.28
N LEU A 109 -30.80 1.84 -19.22
CA LEU A 109 -29.43 1.31 -19.23
C LEU A 109 -28.75 1.44 -20.59
N ASN A 110 -29.49 1.85 -21.62
CA ASN A 110 -28.93 2.23 -22.91
C ASN A 110 -28.11 3.53 -22.81
N ALA A 111 -28.34 4.41 -21.83
CA ALA A 111 -27.53 5.60 -21.64
C ALA A 111 -26.26 5.26 -20.84
N GLU A 112 -25.11 5.76 -21.30
CA GLU A 112 -23.81 5.41 -20.71
C GLU A 112 -23.70 5.84 -19.24
N SER A 113 -24.11 7.07 -18.92
CA SER A 113 -24.10 7.58 -17.54
C SER A 113 -24.96 6.73 -16.61
N THR A 114 -26.16 6.38 -17.06
CA THR A 114 -27.10 5.57 -16.27
C THR A 114 -26.57 4.16 -16.04
N LEU A 115 -25.91 3.56 -17.03
CA LEU A 115 -25.28 2.25 -16.87
C LEU A 115 -24.12 2.30 -15.86
N LEU A 116 -23.26 3.32 -15.95
CA LEU A 116 -22.16 3.51 -14.99
C LEU A 116 -22.68 3.71 -13.57
N ASP A 117 -23.72 4.52 -13.39
CA ASP A 117 -24.37 4.74 -12.10
C ASP A 117 -24.97 3.44 -11.55
N ALA A 118 -25.63 2.64 -12.39
CA ALA A 118 -26.20 1.36 -11.99
C ALA A 118 -25.13 0.31 -11.66
N MET A 119 -24.01 0.28 -12.39
CA MET A 119 -22.85 -0.56 -12.10
C MET A 119 -22.18 -0.17 -10.78
N ALA A 120 -22.04 1.13 -10.51
CA ALA A 120 -21.52 1.66 -9.26
C ALA A 120 -22.46 1.35 -8.08
N LEU A 121 -23.77 1.44 -8.31
CA LEU A 121 -24.80 1.04 -7.34
C LEU A 121 -24.72 -0.46 -7.02
N PHE A 122 -24.55 -1.31 -8.04
CA PHE A 122 -24.36 -2.75 -7.85
C PHE A 122 -23.10 -3.05 -7.03
N LYS A 123 -21.98 -2.40 -7.37
CA LYS A 123 -20.73 -2.50 -6.59
C LYS A 123 -20.94 -2.09 -5.14
N SER A 124 -21.66 -0.99 -4.91
CA SER A 124 -21.96 -0.51 -3.55
C SER A 124 -22.83 -1.50 -2.77
N ALA A 125 -23.81 -2.16 -3.41
CA ALA A 125 -24.58 -3.22 -2.76
C ALA A 125 -23.67 -4.42 -2.45
N TRP A 126 -22.86 -4.87 -3.41
CA TRP A 126 -21.92 -5.97 -3.25
C TRP A 126 -20.91 -5.79 -2.11
N ASP A 127 -20.37 -4.58 -1.97
CA ASP A 127 -19.39 -4.23 -0.94
C ASP A 127 -19.97 -4.29 0.48
N ASN A 128 -21.28 -4.06 0.60
CA ASN A 128 -22.00 -4.14 1.86
C ASN A 128 -22.72 -5.48 2.07
N ALA A 129 -22.68 -6.40 1.11
CA ALA A 129 -23.37 -7.67 1.18
C ALA A 129 -22.59 -8.73 1.98
N THR A 130 -23.30 -9.56 2.76
CA THR A 130 -22.81 -10.85 3.26
C THR A 130 -22.60 -11.85 2.13
N THR A 131 -21.88 -12.95 2.37
CA THR A 131 -21.69 -14.00 1.34
C THR A 131 -23.02 -14.51 0.75
N PRO A 132 -24.06 -14.85 1.55
CA PRO A 132 -25.34 -15.27 0.98
C PRO A 132 -26.06 -14.16 0.18
N GLU A 133 -25.89 -12.90 0.58
CA GLU A 133 -26.45 -11.75 -0.17
C GLU A 133 -25.72 -11.54 -1.51
N ARG A 134 -24.41 -11.73 -1.54
CA ARG A 134 -23.59 -11.70 -2.77
C ARG A 134 -24.03 -12.76 -3.77
N ASP A 135 -24.24 -13.98 -3.31
CA ASP A 135 -24.74 -15.07 -4.16
C ASP A 135 -26.10 -14.72 -4.78
N ARG A 136 -26.99 -14.09 -4.01
CA ARG A 136 -28.29 -13.61 -4.50
C ARG A 136 -28.15 -12.47 -5.50
N LEU A 137 -27.24 -11.52 -5.27
CA LEU A 137 -26.99 -10.42 -6.20
C LEU A 137 -26.53 -10.95 -7.56
N LEU A 138 -25.59 -11.90 -7.58
CA LEU A 138 -25.10 -12.50 -8.83
C LEU A 138 -26.13 -13.39 -9.53
N ALA A 139 -27.02 -14.04 -8.77
CA ALA A 139 -28.11 -14.83 -9.33
C ALA A 139 -29.30 -13.97 -9.84
N GLY A 140 -29.34 -12.69 -9.50
CA GLY A 140 -30.43 -11.78 -9.83
C GLY A 140 -30.48 -11.37 -11.30
N SER A 141 -31.68 -11.08 -11.81
CA SER A 141 -31.88 -10.60 -13.19
C SER A 141 -31.20 -9.26 -13.46
N VAL A 142 -31.14 -8.36 -12.46
CA VAL A 142 -30.45 -7.06 -12.56
C VAL A 142 -28.98 -7.23 -12.90
N PHE A 143 -28.28 -8.15 -12.24
CA PHE A 143 -26.87 -8.44 -12.57
C PHE A 143 -26.72 -8.92 -14.01
N GLY A 144 -27.59 -9.84 -14.45
CA GLY A 144 -27.60 -10.33 -15.83
C GLY A 144 -27.76 -9.21 -16.86
N MET A 145 -28.66 -8.26 -16.60
CA MET A 145 -28.88 -7.08 -17.46
C MET A 145 -27.66 -6.15 -17.47
N LEU A 146 -27.11 -5.80 -16.30
CA LEU A 146 -25.93 -4.93 -16.20
C LEU A 146 -24.71 -5.54 -16.88
N ARG A 147 -24.48 -6.83 -16.67
CA ARG A 147 -23.37 -7.57 -17.29
C ARG A 147 -23.49 -7.57 -18.81
N GLN A 148 -24.69 -7.81 -19.34
CA GLN A 148 -24.92 -7.79 -20.79
C GLN A 148 -24.69 -6.39 -21.37
N ALA A 149 -25.27 -5.35 -20.77
CA ALA A 149 -25.11 -3.97 -21.23
C ALA A 149 -23.65 -3.51 -21.15
N ALA A 150 -22.94 -3.82 -20.07
CA ALA A 150 -21.52 -3.51 -19.93
C ALA A 150 -20.67 -4.25 -20.97
N TYR A 151 -21.00 -5.50 -21.28
CA TYR A 151 -20.30 -6.26 -22.33
C TYR A 151 -20.53 -5.68 -23.72
N GLU A 152 -21.75 -5.28 -24.06
CA GLU A 152 -22.05 -4.62 -25.33
C GLU A 152 -21.30 -3.29 -25.48
N ARG A 153 -21.21 -2.51 -24.39
CA ARG A 153 -20.42 -1.26 -24.34
C ARG A 153 -18.92 -1.52 -24.47
N PHE A 154 -18.41 -2.54 -23.77
CA PHE A 154 -17.05 -3.02 -23.94
C PHE A 154 -16.76 -3.34 -25.40
N CYS A 155 -17.57 -4.16 -26.05
CA CYS A 155 -17.38 -4.53 -27.47
C CYS A 155 -17.37 -3.30 -28.38
N ALA A 156 -18.27 -2.33 -28.15
CA ALA A 156 -18.33 -1.10 -28.94
C ALA A 156 -17.08 -0.21 -28.77
N ASP A 157 -16.57 -0.05 -27.55
CA ASP A 157 -15.34 0.69 -27.30
C ASP A 157 -14.10 -0.05 -27.81
N ASP A 158 -14.07 -1.37 -27.67
CA ASP A 158 -12.97 -2.20 -28.14
C ASP A 158 -12.82 -2.16 -29.66
N GLN A 159 -13.94 -2.33 -30.38
CA GLN A 159 -14.00 -2.21 -31.85
C GLN A 159 -13.67 -0.80 -32.34
N ALA A 160 -14.02 0.23 -31.56
CA ALA A 160 -13.70 1.61 -31.88
C ALA A 160 -12.27 2.03 -31.52
N GLY A 161 -11.44 1.11 -30.99
CA GLY A 161 -10.08 1.41 -30.58
C GLY A 161 -9.95 2.24 -29.29
N ARG A 162 -11.05 2.46 -28.54
CA ARG A 162 -11.08 3.23 -27.30
C ARG A 162 -10.69 2.35 -26.10
N TRP A 163 -9.52 1.73 -26.15
CA TRP A 163 -9.15 0.67 -25.21
C TRP A 163 -9.00 1.11 -23.76
N ASP A 164 -8.55 2.33 -23.50
CA ASP A 164 -8.53 2.88 -22.14
C ASP A 164 -9.94 3.00 -21.56
N THR A 165 -10.90 3.46 -22.36
CA THR A 165 -12.32 3.50 -21.98
C THR A 165 -12.86 2.08 -21.79
N ALA A 166 -12.60 1.19 -22.75
CA ALA A 166 -13.03 -0.21 -22.70
C ALA A 166 -12.58 -0.91 -21.41
N TRP A 167 -11.35 -0.63 -20.98
CA TRP A 167 -10.80 -1.17 -19.75
C TRP A 167 -11.40 -0.54 -18.50
N THR A 168 -11.29 0.79 -18.39
CA THR A 168 -11.59 1.53 -17.15
C THR A 168 -13.07 1.61 -16.83
N ARG A 169 -13.94 1.64 -17.86
CA ARG A 169 -15.39 1.74 -17.67
C ARG A 169 -16.08 0.38 -17.59
N TRP A 170 -15.60 -0.62 -18.34
CA TRP A 170 -16.35 -1.88 -18.52
C TRP A 170 -15.58 -3.12 -18.07
N MET A 171 -14.39 -3.38 -18.63
CA MET A 171 -13.69 -4.65 -18.43
C MET A 171 -13.31 -4.90 -16.97
N GLN A 172 -12.89 -3.87 -16.22
CA GLN A 172 -12.56 -4.04 -14.79
C GLN A 172 -13.76 -4.56 -13.98
N TRP A 173 -14.95 -4.01 -14.21
CA TRP A 173 -16.17 -4.45 -13.55
C TRP A 173 -16.56 -5.87 -14.00
N LEU A 174 -16.47 -6.16 -15.29
CA LEU A 174 -16.76 -7.50 -15.84
C LEU A 174 -15.82 -8.58 -15.26
N VAL A 175 -14.52 -8.30 -15.16
CA VAL A 175 -13.53 -9.21 -14.56
C VAL A 175 -13.77 -9.37 -13.06
N GLU A 176 -14.16 -8.31 -12.35
CA GLU A 176 -14.44 -8.40 -10.91
C GLU A 176 -15.59 -9.36 -10.60
N PHE A 177 -16.68 -9.33 -11.38
CA PHE A 177 -17.88 -10.13 -11.13
C PHE A 177 -18.03 -11.38 -12.02
N SER A 178 -17.15 -11.58 -13.00
CA SER A 178 -17.13 -12.75 -13.90
C SER A 178 -15.70 -13.08 -14.38
N PRO A 179 -14.73 -13.26 -13.46
CA PRO A 179 -13.30 -13.29 -13.80
C PRO A 179 -12.92 -14.37 -14.83
N GLN A 180 -13.48 -15.57 -14.70
CA GLN A 180 -13.17 -16.67 -15.63
C GLN A 180 -13.70 -16.41 -17.05
N SER A 181 -14.85 -15.74 -17.18
CA SER A 181 -15.46 -15.46 -18.47
C SER A 181 -14.69 -14.42 -19.30
N PHE A 182 -13.92 -13.55 -18.64
CA PHE A 182 -13.28 -12.40 -19.27
C PHE A 182 -11.75 -12.40 -19.20
N LYS A 183 -11.12 -13.46 -18.65
CA LYS A 183 -9.66 -13.52 -18.46
C LYS A 183 -8.89 -13.26 -19.75
N GLU A 184 -9.17 -14.00 -20.83
CA GLU A 184 -8.44 -13.88 -22.10
C GLU A 184 -8.65 -12.53 -22.77
N ALA A 185 -9.90 -12.04 -22.80
CA ALA A 185 -10.24 -10.73 -23.36
C ALA A 185 -9.58 -9.59 -22.57
N SER A 186 -9.53 -9.70 -21.24
CA SER A 186 -8.82 -8.77 -20.36
C SER A 186 -7.32 -8.75 -20.65
N ASP A 187 -6.68 -9.92 -20.76
CA ASP A 187 -5.24 -10.01 -21.03
C ASP A 187 -4.88 -9.40 -22.38
N ASP A 188 -5.66 -9.70 -23.42
CA ASP A 188 -5.47 -9.13 -24.76
C ASP A 188 -5.66 -7.61 -24.80
N LEU A 189 -6.75 -7.11 -24.19
CA LEU A 189 -7.02 -5.67 -24.08
C LEU A 189 -5.89 -4.95 -23.33
N GLN A 190 -5.37 -5.54 -22.24
CA GLN A 190 -4.25 -4.96 -21.51
C GLN A 190 -2.99 -4.86 -22.38
N GLN A 191 -2.67 -5.88 -23.18
CA GLN A 191 -1.50 -5.82 -24.07
C GLN A 191 -1.65 -4.72 -25.13
N ARG A 192 -2.83 -4.62 -25.77
CA ARG A 192 -3.12 -3.55 -26.74
C ARG A 192 -3.00 -2.16 -26.11
N ARG A 193 -3.49 -1.98 -24.88
CA ARG A 193 -3.33 -0.72 -24.13
C ARG A 193 -1.89 -0.39 -23.79
N LEU A 194 -1.09 -1.37 -23.38
CA LEU A 194 0.32 -1.17 -23.04
C LEU A 194 1.12 -0.73 -24.28
N ILE A 195 0.94 -1.40 -25.42
CA ILE A 195 1.54 -0.97 -26.69
C ILE A 195 1.07 0.44 -27.05
N ALA A 196 -0.24 0.69 -26.98
CA ALA A 196 -0.80 1.98 -27.36
C ALA A 196 -0.26 3.13 -26.52
N ASN A 197 -0.17 2.95 -25.20
CA ASN A 197 0.35 3.96 -24.29
C ASN A 197 1.86 4.18 -24.46
N ALA A 198 2.61 3.12 -24.76
CA ALA A 198 4.04 3.20 -25.01
C ALA A 198 4.39 3.97 -26.30
N LEU A 199 3.57 3.83 -27.34
CA LEU A 199 3.83 4.40 -28.66
C LEU A 199 3.05 5.68 -28.97
N ARG A 200 2.11 6.08 -28.10
CA ARG A 200 1.33 7.32 -28.22
C ARG A 200 2.28 8.52 -28.24
N GLN A 201 1.96 9.49 -29.09
CA GLN A 201 2.70 10.75 -29.12
C GLN A 201 2.62 11.44 -27.76
N ASN A 202 3.78 11.79 -27.20
CA ASN A 202 3.85 12.45 -25.91
C ASN A 202 3.34 13.89 -26.04
N PRO A 203 2.26 14.28 -25.35
CA PRO A 203 1.74 15.65 -25.45
C PRO A 203 2.70 16.68 -24.81
N CYS A 204 3.64 16.25 -23.95
CA CYS A 204 4.65 17.14 -23.37
C CYS A 204 5.86 17.36 -24.31
N ASP A 205 6.09 16.46 -25.27
CA ASP A 205 7.16 16.54 -26.28
C ASP A 205 6.77 15.72 -27.52
N ILE A 206 6.20 16.41 -28.51
CA ILE A 206 5.70 15.78 -29.74
C ILE A 206 6.81 15.25 -30.66
N THR A 207 8.07 15.62 -30.40
CA THR A 207 9.24 15.20 -31.19
C THR A 207 9.90 13.94 -30.64
N ALA A 208 9.55 13.55 -29.42
CA ALA A 208 10.09 12.37 -28.78
C ALA A 208 9.66 11.09 -29.52
N VAL A 209 10.65 10.33 -30.00
CA VAL A 209 10.43 8.99 -30.55
C VAL A 209 10.63 7.98 -29.41
N PRO A 210 9.59 7.21 -29.06
CA PRO A 210 9.67 6.18 -28.02
C PRO A 210 10.78 5.16 -28.33
N TYR A 211 11.51 4.77 -27.28
CA TYR A 211 12.55 3.73 -27.35
C TYR A 211 13.70 4.03 -28.32
N SER A 212 13.93 5.29 -28.68
CA SER A 212 15.00 5.68 -29.62
C SER A 212 16.42 5.38 -29.11
N GLN A 213 16.60 5.19 -27.80
CA GLN A 213 17.87 4.84 -27.16
C GLN A 213 17.99 3.35 -26.84
N VAL A 214 16.97 2.53 -27.15
CA VAL A 214 17.02 1.08 -26.96
C VAL A 214 17.81 0.43 -28.09
N THR A 215 18.88 -0.26 -27.74
CA THR A 215 19.77 -0.95 -28.69
C THR A 215 19.68 -2.46 -28.56
N HIS A 216 20.12 -3.19 -29.59
CA HIS A 216 20.22 -4.65 -29.54
C HIS A 216 21.07 -5.12 -28.35
N ARG A 217 22.19 -4.43 -28.08
CA ARG A 217 23.06 -4.73 -26.94
C ARG A 217 22.30 -4.61 -25.62
N THR A 218 21.56 -3.53 -25.39
CA THR A 218 20.79 -3.35 -24.14
C THR A 218 19.69 -4.39 -23.97
N ALA A 219 18.97 -4.72 -25.05
CA ALA A 219 17.90 -5.73 -25.01
C ALA A 219 18.45 -7.15 -24.80
N ALA A 220 19.54 -7.52 -25.47
CA ALA A 220 20.20 -8.81 -25.25
C ALA A 220 20.76 -8.92 -23.82
N GLN A 221 21.35 -7.83 -23.30
CA GLN A 221 21.89 -7.80 -21.94
C GLN A 221 20.84 -8.09 -20.87
N VAL A 222 19.57 -7.71 -21.09
CA VAL A 222 18.46 -8.08 -20.18
C VAL A 222 18.43 -9.59 -19.97
N PHE A 223 18.47 -10.38 -21.05
CA PHE A 223 18.40 -11.83 -20.97
C PHE A 223 19.67 -12.46 -20.40
N THR A 224 20.85 -11.89 -20.66
CA THR A 224 22.11 -12.33 -20.04
C THR A 224 22.12 -12.09 -18.52
N VAL A 225 21.64 -10.93 -18.07
CA VAL A 225 21.51 -10.64 -16.63
C VAL A 225 20.46 -11.56 -16.00
N LEU A 226 19.33 -11.75 -16.68
CA LEU A 226 18.26 -12.63 -16.22
C LEU A 226 18.76 -14.07 -16.03
N GLU A 227 19.44 -14.64 -17.02
CA GLU A 227 20.01 -15.99 -16.96
C GLU A 227 20.96 -16.18 -15.78
N SER A 228 21.75 -15.17 -15.47
CA SER A 228 22.78 -15.25 -14.44
C SER A 228 22.30 -14.92 -13.03
N ARG A 229 21.24 -14.12 -12.87
CA ARG A 229 20.87 -13.54 -11.56
C ARG A 229 19.41 -13.71 -11.13
N TYR A 230 18.51 -14.08 -12.04
CA TYR A 230 17.12 -14.30 -11.64
C TYR A 230 17.02 -15.43 -10.60
N VAL A 231 16.07 -15.28 -9.67
CA VAL A 231 15.92 -16.17 -8.50
C VAL A 231 15.74 -17.65 -8.87
N GLU A 232 15.13 -17.92 -10.02
CA GLU A 232 14.94 -19.24 -10.60
C GLU A 232 15.60 -19.31 -11.99
N PRO A 233 15.85 -20.49 -12.56
CA PRO A 233 16.21 -20.61 -13.97
C PRO A 233 15.13 -19.98 -14.88
N PRO A 234 15.46 -19.03 -15.77
CA PRO A 234 14.44 -18.37 -16.59
C PRO A 234 13.76 -19.34 -17.58
N PRO A 235 12.41 -19.31 -17.71
CA PRO A 235 11.68 -20.12 -18.67
C PRO A 235 11.69 -19.47 -20.06
N PHE A 236 12.80 -19.58 -20.80
CA PHE A 236 13.00 -18.90 -22.09
C PHE A 236 11.93 -19.19 -23.15
N ASP A 237 11.30 -20.36 -23.09
CA ASP A 237 10.14 -20.73 -23.89
C ASP A 237 8.94 -19.80 -23.64
N ARG A 238 8.58 -19.61 -22.36
CA ARG A 238 7.47 -18.73 -21.96
C ARG A 238 7.79 -17.25 -22.22
N LEU A 239 9.03 -16.84 -21.95
CA LEU A 239 9.52 -15.49 -22.27
C LEU A 239 9.31 -15.18 -23.76
N THR A 240 9.73 -16.12 -24.63
CA THR A 240 9.62 -15.98 -26.08
C THR A 240 8.16 -15.91 -26.53
N GLN A 241 7.30 -16.79 -26.01
CA GLN A 241 5.87 -16.79 -26.35
C GLN A 241 5.19 -15.46 -25.99
N HIS A 242 5.47 -14.91 -24.80
CA HIS A 242 4.91 -13.63 -24.39
C HIS A 242 5.40 -12.47 -25.29
N GLY A 243 6.71 -12.42 -25.57
CA GLY A 243 7.30 -11.43 -26.45
C GLY A 243 6.71 -11.45 -27.86
N LEU A 244 6.65 -12.63 -28.49
CA LEU A 244 6.08 -12.79 -29.84
C LEU A 244 4.57 -12.50 -29.87
N ARG A 245 3.82 -12.89 -28.82
CA ARG A 245 2.39 -12.57 -28.72
C ARG A 245 2.16 -11.05 -28.70
N ARG A 246 2.98 -10.28 -27.98
CA ARG A 246 2.86 -8.82 -28.00
C ARG A 246 3.21 -8.25 -29.37
N LEU A 247 4.26 -8.74 -30.03
CA LEU A 247 4.63 -8.28 -31.37
C LEU A 247 3.56 -8.58 -32.44
N ALA A 248 2.79 -9.66 -32.27
CA ALA A 248 1.65 -9.97 -33.14
C ALA A 248 0.52 -8.93 -33.04
N LEU A 249 0.40 -8.22 -31.91
CA LEU A 249 -0.62 -7.18 -31.70
C LEU A 249 -0.21 -5.80 -32.24
N LEU A 250 1.07 -5.61 -32.58
CA LEU A 250 1.64 -4.29 -32.90
C LEU A 250 0.93 -3.62 -34.09
N THR A 251 0.64 -4.36 -35.16
CA THR A 251 -0.02 -3.82 -36.35
C THR A 251 -1.46 -3.43 -36.07
N THR A 252 -2.21 -4.27 -35.34
CA THR A 252 -3.57 -3.96 -34.89
C THR A 252 -3.61 -2.69 -34.03
N VAL A 253 -2.57 -2.43 -33.24
CA VAL A 253 -2.43 -1.22 -32.44
C VAL A 253 -2.14 0.01 -33.28
N LEU A 254 -1.18 -0.07 -34.18
CA LEU A 254 -0.79 1.07 -35.00
C LEU A 254 -1.85 1.46 -36.04
N ASP A 255 -2.75 0.55 -36.39
CA ASP A 255 -3.89 0.82 -37.28
C ASP A 255 -5.06 1.52 -36.57
N ASN A 256 -4.98 1.75 -35.25
CA ASN A 256 -6.03 2.42 -34.49
C ASN A 256 -6.15 3.91 -34.88
N PRO A 257 -7.26 4.34 -35.52
CA PRO A 257 -7.38 5.71 -36.04
C PRO A 257 -7.65 6.75 -34.96
N THR A 258 -7.94 6.33 -33.73
CA THR A 258 -8.29 7.24 -32.62
C THR A 258 -7.07 7.72 -31.83
N ILE A 259 -5.89 7.14 -32.09
CA ILE A 259 -4.66 7.42 -31.37
C ILE A 259 -3.63 7.98 -32.35
N THR A 260 -3.05 9.13 -32.00
CA THR A 260 -1.86 9.64 -32.69
C THR A 260 -0.62 8.97 -32.11
N PHE A 261 0.05 8.17 -32.94
CA PHE A 261 1.30 7.50 -32.58
C PHE A 261 2.51 8.34 -32.97
N ALA A 262 3.60 8.20 -32.21
CA ALA A 262 4.88 8.85 -32.50
C ALA A 262 5.70 8.14 -33.59
N VAL A 263 5.23 6.99 -34.07
CA VAL A 263 5.88 6.14 -35.07
C VAL A 263 4.89 5.77 -36.16
N GLU A 264 5.40 5.55 -37.36
CA GLU A 264 4.61 5.15 -38.52
C GLU A 264 5.18 3.87 -39.12
N ARG A 265 4.30 2.92 -39.47
CA ARG A 265 4.67 1.61 -40.05
C ARG A 265 4.40 1.56 -41.55
N ASP A 266 5.22 0.83 -42.30
CA ASP A 266 4.98 0.57 -43.73
C ASP A 266 3.74 -0.33 -43.91
N PRO A 267 2.65 0.16 -44.54
CA PRO A 267 1.43 -0.63 -44.74
C PRO A 267 1.66 -1.89 -45.58
N ASN A 268 2.64 -1.87 -46.48
CA ASN A 268 2.88 -2.97 -47.40
C ASN A 268 3.57 -4.16 -46.70
N GLY A 269 4.19 -3.92 -45.54
CA GLY A 269 4.90 -4.94 -44.77
C GLY A 269 4.03 -5.73 -43.78
N VAL A 270 2.78 -5.32 -43.55
CA VAL A 270 1.93 -5.85 -42.46
C VAL A 270 1.66 -7.36 -42.61
N ALA A 271 1.28 -7.82 -43.81
CA ALA A 271 1.00 -9.24 -44.03
C ALA A 271 2.27 -10.10 -43.85
N ALA A 272 3.39 -9.66 -44.42
CA ALA A 272 4.67 -10.36 -44.29
C ALA A 272 5.16 -10.40 -42.83
N TRP A 273 4.97 -9.32 -42.06
CA TRP A 273 5.27 -9.29 -40.63
C TRP A 273 4.45 -10.34 -39.88
N ALA A 274 3.14 -10.40 -40.12
CA ALA A 274 2.26 -11.36 -39.47
C ALA A 274 2.68 -12.81 -39.76
N ASP A 275 3.01 -13.13 -41.02
CA ASP A 275 3.47 -14.46 -41.42
C ASP A 275 4.78 -14.84 -40.73
N HIS A 276 5.74 -13.92 -40.67
CA HIS A 276 7.01 -14.15 -39.97
C HIS A 276 6.83 -14.36 -38.46
N ILE A 277 6.01 -13.55 -37.80
CA ILE A 277 5.73 -13.71 -36.35
C ILE A 277 5.01 -15.03 -36.08
N ALA A 278 4.02 -15.41 -36.90
CA ALA A 278 3.33 -16.69 -36.77
C ALA A 278 4.29 -17.88 -36.96
N SER A 279 5.21 -17.79 -37.92
CA SER A 279 6.28 -18.79 -38.10
C SER A 279 7.18 -18.88 -36.87
N LEU A 280 7.58 -17.76 -36.27
CA LEU A 280 8.42 -17.75 -35.07
C LEU A 280 7.69 -18.31 -33.84
N GLN A 281 6.37 -18.11 -33.72
CA GLN A 281 5.56 -18.66 -32.63
C GLN A 281 5.47 -20.19 -32.64
N THR A 282 5.70 -20.82 -33.80
CA THR A 282 5.68 -22.28 -33.98
C THR A 282 7.07 -22.90 -34.04
N ALA A 283 8.12 -22.07 -34.13
CA ALA A 283 9.50 -22.52 -34.12
C ALA A 283 9.95 -22.99 -32.72
N ALA A 284 11.04 -23.76 -32.67
CA ALA A 284 11.66 -24.13 -31.40
C ALA A 284 12.14 -22.84 -30.69
N PRO A 285 11.69 -22.58 -29.45
CA PRO A 285 12.06 -21.37 -28.74
C PRO A 285 13.54 -21.43 -28.30
N PRO A 286 14.18 -20.25 -28.12
CA PRO A 286 15.45 -20.16 -27.42
C PRO A 286 15.43 -20.87 -26.06
N THR A 287 16.58 -21.44 -25.68
CA THR A 287 16.76 -22.12 -24.39
C THR A 287 17.72 -21.40 -23.45
N ASP A 288 18.39 -20.35 -23.94
CA ASP A 288 19.40 -19.57 -23.23
C ASP A 288 19.43 -18.11 -23.71
N SER A 289 20.26 -17.28 -23.07
CA SER A 289 20.37 -15.86 -23.44
C SER A 289 20.98 -15.63 -24.82
N ALA A 290 21.82 -16.54 -25.31
CA ALA A 290 22.42 -16.43 -26.65
C ALA A 290 21.38 -16.65 -27.76
N GLY A 291 20.50 -17.64 -27.60
CA GLY A 291 19.37 -17.86 -28.49
C GLY A 291 18.39 -16.69 -28.47
N MET A 292 18.16 -16.08 -27.31
CA MET A 292 17.34 -14.86 -27.22
C MET A 292 17.97 -13.70 -28.00
N ALA A 293 19.29 -13.51 -27.91
CA ALA A 293 19.98 -12.48 -28.69
C ALA A 293 19.82 -12.71 -30.21
N ALA A 294 19.98 -13.94 -30.67
CA ALA A 294 19.77 -14.31 -32.08
C ALA A 294 18.31 -14.11 -32.54
N LEU A 295 17.33 -14.37 -31.67
CA LEU A 295 15.93 -14.07 -31.94
C LEU A 295 15.71 -12.56 -32.09
N LEU A 296 16.30 -11.72 -31.24
CA LEU A 296 16.21 -10.25 -31.37
C LEU A 296 16.84 -9.74 -32.69
N GLU A 297 17.93 -10.35 -33.16
CA GLU A 297 18.51 -10.05 -34.48
C GLU A 297 17.54 -10.42 -35.62
N THR A 298 16.90 -11.60 -35.49
CA THR A 298 15.91 -12.05 -36.47
C THR A 298 14.72 -11.09 -36.53
N LEU A 299 14.19 -10.67 -35.37
CA LEU A 299 13.05 -9.76 -35.28
C LEU A 299 13.34 -8.39 -35.89
N THR A 300 14.54 -7.84 -35.64
CA THR A 300 14.96 -6.56 -36.23
C THR A 300 15.19 -6.67 -37.73
N ALA A 301 15.79 -7.77 -38.21
CA ALA A 301 15.95 -8.03 -39.65
C ALA A 301 14.60 -8.16 -40.38
N VAL A 302 13.64 -8.87 -39.78
CA VAL A 302 12.27 -8.97 -40.31
C VAL A 302 11.61 -7.59 -40.33
N ASN A 303 11.74 -6.78 -39.27
CA ASN A 303 11.18 -5.44 -39.22
C ASN A 303 11.71 -4.52 -40.34
N HIS A 304 13.02 -4.57 -40.65
CA HIS A 304 13.63 -3.76 -41.72
C HIS A 304 13.02 -4.00 -43.10
N ILE A 305 12.60 -5.23 -43.40
CA ILE A 305 12.01 -5.59 -44.70
C ILE A 305 10.48 -5.55 -44.68
N THR A 306 9.86 -5.35 -43.51
CA THR A 306 8.40 -5.33 -43.33
C THR A 306 7.92 -3.98 -42.80
N LEU A 307 7.72 -3.83 -41.48
CA LEU A 307 7.08 -2.67 -40.86
C LEU A 307 7.94 -1.40 -40.89
N LYS A 308 9.27 -1.53 -40.98
CA LYS A 308 10.25 -0.43 -40.97
C LYS A 308 10.08 0.52 -39.78
N LEU A 309 9.65 -0.02 -38.63
CA LEU A 309 9.58 0.73 -37.38
C LEU A 309 10.99 0.98 -36.83
N PRO A 310 11.19 1.97 -35.95
CA PRO A 310 12.44 2.09 -35.20
C PRO A 310 12.76 0.77 -34.47
N GLU A 311 13.99 0.27 -34.59
CA GLU A 311 14.38 -1.04 -34.01
C GLU A 311 14.09 -1.12 -32.51
N GLY A 312 14.34 -0.03 -31.78
CA GLY A 312 14.09 0.06 -30.35
C GLY A 312 12.65 -0.24 -29.95
N VAL A 313 11.66 0.04 -30.82
CA VAL A 313 10.25 -0.34 -30.59
C VAL A 313 10.11 -1.86 -30.57
N ILE A 314 10.68 -2.57 -31.54
CA ILE A 314 10.59 -4.03 -31.63
C ILE A 314 11.29 -4.67 -30.41
N LEU A 315 12.51 -4.19 -30.11
CA LEU A 315 13.32 -4.69 -29.01
C LEU A 315 12.65 -4.48 -27.64
N ALA A 316 12.17 -3.27 -27.38
CA ALA A 316 11.51 -2.93 -26.12
C ALA A 316 10.18 -3.66 -25.96
N GLN A 317 9.30 -3.64 -26.97
CA GLN A 317 8.00 -4.29 -26.88
C GLN A 317 8.14 -5.80 -26.65
N PHE A 318 9.06 -6.46 -27.37
CA PHE A 318 9.34 -7.87 -27.14
C PHE A 318 9.87 -8.12 -25.72
N THR A 319 10.89 -7.36 -25.31
CA THR A 319 11.58 -7.59 -24.03
C THR A 319 10.66 -7.34 -22.84
N GLU A 320 9.90 -6.24 -22.84
CA GLU A 320 8.93 -5.93 -21.79
C GLU A 320 7.86 -7.01 -21.65
N ALA A 321 7.30 -7.48 -22.77
CA ALA A 321 6.32 -8.57 -22.74
C ALA A 321 6.95 -9.88 -22.24
N ALA A 322 8.15 -10.22 -22.70
CA ALA A 322 8.87 -11.40 -22.25
C ALA A 322 9.00 -11.41 -20.72
N LEU A 323 9.45 -10.31 -20.11
CA LEU A 323 9.63 -10.20 -18.66
C LEU A 323 8.31 -10.40 -17.87
N THR A 324 7.16 -10.09 -18.46
CA THR A 324 5.85 -10.32 -17.79
C THR A 324 5.54 -11.80 -17.50
N ALA A 325 6.22 -12.73 -18.18
CA ALA A 325 6.06 -14.17 -17.93
C ALA A 325 6.77 -14.65 -16.65
N LEU A 326 7.60 -13.81 -16.04
CA LEU A 326 8.36 -14.12 -14.82
C LEU A 326 7.55 -13.80 -13.57
N ASP A 327 7.36 -12.51 -13.32
CA ASP A 327 6.67 -11.94 -12.18
C ASP A 327 6.30 -10.47 -12.49
N PRO A 328 5.44 -9.83 -11.70
CA PRO A 328 5.01 -8.45 -11.95
C PRO A 328 5.99 -7.39 -11.41
N TYR A 329 7.17 -7.79 -10.94
CA TYR A 329 8.16 -6.90 -10.33
C TYR A 329 9.43 -6.75 -11.18
N THR A 330 9.63 -7.66 -12.13
CA THR A 330 10.77 -7.70 -13.03
C THR A 330 10.48 -6.87 -14.28
N GLU A 331 11.24 -5.80 -14.46
CA GLU A 331 11.00 -4.82 -15.53
C GLU A 331 12.32 -4.24 -16.05
N ALA A 332 12.38 -4.05 -17.37
CA ALA A 332 13.45 -3.28 -18.01
C ALA A 332 13.10 -1.79 -17.94
N VAL A 333 14.08 -0.99 -17.57
CA VAL A 333 14.00 0.46 -17.53
C VAL A 333 14.96 0.99 -18.56
N TRP A 334 14.43 1.48 -19.67
CA TRP A 334 15.20 2.03 -20.77
C TRP A 334 15.77 3.41 -20.43
N PRO A 335 16.83 3.87 -21.14
CA PRO A 335 17.50 5.14 -20.86
C PRO A 335 16.57 6.34 -20.67
N GLU A 336 15.53 6.47 -21.49
CA GLU A 336 14.55 7.56 -21.44
C GLU A 336 13.70 7.54 -20.15
N GLY A 337 13.53 6.37 -19.54
CA GLY A 337 12.77 6.16 -18.31
C GLY A 337 13.58 6.27 -17.02
N LEU A 338 14.92 6.31 -17.10
CA LEU A 338 15.80 6.25 -15.91
C LEU A 338 15.53 7.38 -14.91
N GLY A 339 15.32 8.60 -15.39
CA GLY A 339 15.06 9.75 -14.53
C GLY A 339 13.77 9.62 -13.70
N LEU A 340 12.73 8.99 -14.25
CA LEU A 340 11.50 8.70 -13.52
C LEU A 340 11.67 7.52 -12.56
N PHE A 341 12.38 6.48 -13.00
CA PHE A 341 12.67 5.30 -12.20
C PHE A 341 13.48 5.63 -10.94
N GLU A 342 14.53 6.44 -11.07
CA GLU A 342 15.36 6.88 -9.94
C GLU A 342 14.57 7.72 -8.93
N LYS A 343 13.68 8.60 -9.42
CA LYS A 343 12.75 9.36 -8.56
C LYS A 343 11.84 8.44 -7.76
N ASN A 344 11.28 7.39 -8.40
CA ASN A 344 10.38 6.44 -7.76
C ASN A 344 11.07 5.58 -6.70
N ILE A 345 12.33 5.18 -6.91
CA ILE A 345 13.07 4.34 -5.95
C ILE A 345 13.58 5.12 -4.75
N THR A 346 14.15 6.30 -4.99
CA THR A 346 14.76 7.09 -3.91
C THR A 346 13.70 7.83 -3.09
N GLY A 347 12.48 8.00 -3.62
CA GLY A 347 11.47 8.90 -3.05
C GLY A 347 11.91 10.36 -3.05
N GLN A 348 13.01 10.66 -3.75
CA GLN A 348 13.65 11.96 -3.78
C GLN A 348 13.52 12.53 -5.19
N PHE A 349 13.03 13.75 -5.26
CA PHE A 349 12.90 14.46 -6.52
C PHE A 349 13.30 15.91 -6.33
N GLY A 350 13.89 16.47 -7.39
CA GLY A 350 14.10 17.92 -7.49
C GLY A 350 12.77 18.59 -7.77
N GLY A 351 12.31 19.41 -6.84
CA GLY A 351 11.02 20.09 -6.94
C GLY A 351 10.84 21.09 -5.80
N ILE A 352 9.61 21.54 -5.60
CA ILE A 352 9.30 22.60 -4.63
C ILE A 352 8.55 22.10 -3.39
N GLY A 353 8.04 20.86 -3.41
CA GLY A 353 7.37 20.27 -2.24
C GLY A 353 5.88 20.59 -2.11
N ILE A 354 5.11 20.46 -3.21
CA ILE A 354 3.64 20.59 -3.18
C ILE A 354 2.97 19.32 -3.71
N ARG A 355 1.76 19.05 -3.24
CA ARG A 355 0.85 18.06 -3.84
C ARG A 355 -0.18 18.80 -4.67
N ILE A 356 -0.45 18.33 -5.89
CA ILE A 356 -1.41 18.94 -6.81
C ILE A 356 -2.46 17.94 -7.27
N LYS A 357 -3.64 18.43 -7.61
CA LYS A 357 -4.72 17.65 -8.25
C LYS A 357 -5.31 18.44 -9.41
N ARG A 358 -5.99 17.74 -10.32
CA ARG A 358 -6.92 18.37 -11.25
C ARG A 358 -8.29 18.46 -10.58
N ASP A 359 -8.92 19.61 -10.65
CA ASP A 359 -10.29 19.85 -10.16
C ASP A 359 -11.08 20.60 -11.26
N GLY A 360 -11.88 19.85 -12.01
CA GLY A 360 -12.41 20.32 -13.29
C GLY A 360 -11.28 20.68 -14.27
N GLU A 361 -11.26 21.92 -14.74
CA GLU A 361 -10.20 22.45 -15.62
C GLU A 361 -8.99 22.97 -14.83
N ASN A 362 -9.14 23.21 -13.53
CA ASN A 362 -8.13 23.86 -12.71
C ASN A 362 -7.09 22.89 -12.17
N LEU A 363 -5.82 23.29 -12.20
CA LEU A 363 -4.76 22.62 -11.45
C LEU A 363 -4.67 23.24 -10.05
N VAL A 364 -4.88 22.45 -8.99
CA VAL A 364 -5.05 22.95 -7.61
C VAL A 364 -4.02 22.35 -6.68
N ILE A 365 -3.45 23.15 -5.78
CA ILE A 365 -2.57 22.68 -4.70
C ILE A 365 -3.41 21.99 -3.63
N VAL A 366 -3.19 20.69 -3.41
CA VAL A 366 -3.84 19.92 -2.34
C VAL A 366 -3.22 20.23 -0.98
N SER A 367 -1.89 20.30 -0.91
CA SER A 367 -1.16 20.60 0.31
C SER A 367 0.29 21.01 0.00
N VAL A 368 0.87 21.81 0.89
CA VAL A 368 2.32 22.09 0.90
C VAL A 368 3.00 21.13 1.87
N ILE A 369 4.12 20.55 1.46
CA ILE A 369 4.86 19.58 2.27
C ILE A 369 5.74 20.37 3.27
N PRO A 370 5.71 20.06 4.57
CA PRO A 370 6.58 20.71 5.56
C PRO A 370 8.06 20.56 5.24
N ASP A 371 8.89 21.49 5.70
CA ASP A 371 10.35 21.50 5.50
C ASP A 371 10.79 21.47 4.03
N THR A 372 9.96 22.02 3.14
CA THR A 372 10.26 22.14 1.70
C THR A 372 10.31 23.60 1.25
N PRO A 373 10.90 23.91 0.08
CA PRO A 373 10.95 25.27 -0.45
C PRO A 373 9.59 25.96 -0.51
N ALA A 374 8.53 25.24 -0.90
CA ALA A 374 7.19 25.81 -0.97
C ALA A 374 6.64 26.18 0.41
N ALA A 375 7.02 25.49 1.48
CA ALA A 375 6.59 25.82 2.85
C ALA A 375 7.10 27.20 3.30
N GLY A 376 8.24 27.65 2.77
CA GLY A 376 8.79 28.99 3.00
C GLY A 376 8.17 30.09 2.14
N THR A 377 7.10 29.80 1.38
CA THR A 377 6.51 30.74 0.41
C THR A 377 5.06 31.09 0.77
N LEU A 378 4.39 31.88 -0.08
CA LEU A 378 2.97 32.21 0.07
C LEU A 378 2.02 31.14 -0.47
N LEU A 379 2.55 30.08 -1.09
CA LEU A 379 1.74 28.96 -1.59
C LEU A 379 1.00 28.30 -0.43
N ALA A 380 -0.27 28.00 -0.65
CA ALA A 380 -1.12 27.32 0.32
C ALA A 380 -1.96 26.24 -0.34
N ALA A 381 -2.60 25.41 0.49
CA ALA A 381 -3.65 24.52 0.02
C ALA A 381 -4.77 25.32 -0.66
N ASP A 382 -5.41 24.69 -1.64
CA ASP A 382 -6.50 25.20 -2.48
C ASP A 382 -6.13 26.33 -3.45
N ASP A 383 -4.89 26.82 -3.46
CA ASP A 383 -4.41 27.75 -4.50
C ASP A 383 -4.51 27.10 -5.90
N ILE A 384 -5.05 27.83 -6.87
CA ILE A 384 -5.18 27.41 -8.28
C ILE A 384 -3.92 27.85 -9.03
N ILE A 385 -3.19 26.90 -9.61
CA ILE A 385 -2.03 27.13 -10.47
C ILE A 385 -2.54 27.44 -11.88
N LEU A 386 -2.39 28.69 -12.32
CA LEU A 386 -2.78 29.19 -13.64
C LEU A 386 -1.67 29.03 -14.70
N ALA A 387 -0.40 29.12 -14.28
CA ALA A 387 0.74 28.94 -15.16
C ALA A 387 2.00 28.48 -14.39
N VAL A 388 2.89 27.76 -15.09
CA VAL A 388 4.23 27.34 -14.64
C VAL A 388 5.26 27.91 -15.60
N ASP A 389 6.19 28.73 -15.12
CA ASP A 389 7.18 29.44 -15.95
C ASP A 389 6.55 30.20 -17.15
N GLY A 390 5.36 30.76 -16.94
CA GLY A 390 4.58 31.46 -17.96
C GLY A 390 3.75 30.57 -18.89
N GLN A 391 3.92 29.25 -18.84
CA GLN A 391 3.12 28.29 -19.60
C GLN A 391 1.78 28.03 -18.91
N PRO A 392 0.63 28.29 -19.56
CA PRO A 392 -0.70 28.04 -18.98
C PRO A 392 -0.94 26.55 -18.66
N THR A 393 -1.69 26.29 -17.60
CA THR A 393 -1.96 24.92 -17.10
C THR A 393 -3.34 24.36 -17.45
N ASN A 394 -4.24 25.15 -18.03
CA ASN A 394 -5.63 24.76 -18.29
C ASN A 394 -5.73 23.50 -19.16
N ASP A 395 -4.99 23.46 -20.27
CA ASP A 395 -4.99 22.33 -21.22
C ASP A 395 -3.81 21.37 -21.02
N LEU A 396 -2.91 21.72 -20.10
CA LEU A 396 -1.69 20.95 -19.87
C LEU A 396 -2.04 19.69 -19.06
N PRO A 397 -1.75 18.47 -19.52
CA PRO A 397 -1.95 17.27 -18.70
C PRO A 397 -1.23 17.34 -17.35
N THR A 398 -1.82 16.78 -16.30
CA THR A 398 -1.30 16.90 -14.92
C THR A 398 0.14 16.38 -14.79
N ASN A 399 0.48 15.29 -15.50
CA ASN A 399 1.84 14.76 -15.58
C ASN A 399 2.82 15.74 -16.26
N CYS A 400 2.41 16.44 -17.31
CA CYS A 400 3.25 17.49 -17.91
C CYS A 400 3.46 18.65 -16.91
N ALA A 401 2.42 19.06 -16.18
CA ALA A 401 2.55 20.08 -15.13
C ALA A 401 3.52 19.65 -14.03
N VAL A 402 3.46 18.38 -13.57
CA VAL A 402 4.44 17.83 -12.62
C VAL A 402 5.86 17.91 -13.18
N SER A 403 6.05 17.58 -14.47
CA SER A 403 7.35 17.66 -15.14
C SER A 403 7.90 19.09 -15.23
N LEU A 404 7.04 20.09 -15.45
CA LEU A 404 7.44 21.51 -15.47
C LEU A 404 7.76 22.04 -14.06
N ILE A 405 6.95 21.68 -13.06
CA ILE A 405 7.16 22.12 -11.68
C ILE A 405 8.42 21.49 -11.08
N SER A 406 8.64 20.21 -11.40
CA SER A 406 9.87 19.48 -11.07
C SER A 406 11.03 19.93 -11.95
N GLY A 407 12.25 19.57 -11.57
CA GLY A 407 13.43 19.93 -12.35
C GLY A 407 14.73 19.79 -11.56
N PRO A 408 15.88 20.15 -12.16
CA PRO A 408 17.17 20.04 -11.50
C PRO A 408 17.22 20.86 -10.21
N VAL A 409 17.82 20.30 -9.15
CA VAL A 409 18.02 20.98 -7.87
C VAL A 409 18.85 22.25 -8.09
N GLY A 410 18.47 23.34 -7.43
CA GLY A 410 19.13 24.65 -7.55
C GLY A 410 18.59 25.53 -8.68
N THR A 411 17.71 25.02 -9.53
CA THR A 411 17.00 25.85 -10.52
C THR A 411 15.73 26.46 -9.91
N ALA A 412 15.26 27.59 -10.42
CA ALA A 412 14.00 28.20 -9.97
C ALA A 412 12.82 27.79 -10.86
N VAL A 413 11.62 27.84 -10.30
CA VAL A 413 10.34 27.74 -11.02
C VAL A 413 9.40 28.84 -10.54
N SER A 414 8.67 29.46 -11.45
CA SER A 414 7.68 30.49 -11.16
C SER A 414 6.27 29.94 -11.35
N LEU A 415 5.48 29.93 -10.27
CA LEU A 415 4.07 29.57 -10.31
C LEU A 415 3.21 30.82 -10.31
N THR A 416 2.35 30.96 -11.31
CA THR A 416 1.27 31.95 -11.30
C THR A 416 0.07 31.32 -10.63
N VAL A 417 -0.29 31.80 -9.43
CA VAL A 417 -1.35 31.23 -8.61
C VAL A 417 -2.45 32.23 -8.30
N ARG A 418 -3.67 31.72 -8.10
CA ARG A 418 -4.83 32.48 -7.63
C ARG A 418 -5.51 31.74 -6.50
N ARG A 419 -5.73 32.43 -5.38
CA ARG A 419 -6.43 31.87 -4.23
C ARG A 419 -7.95 31.92 -4.47
N PRO A 420 -8.70 30.83 -4.18
CA PRO A 420 -10.15 30.86 -4.28
C PRO A 420 -10.76 32.02 -3.48
N GLY A 421 -11.70 32.75 -4.08
CA GLY A 421 -12.33 33.92 -3.48
C GLY A 421 -11.48 35.21 -3.48
N VAL A 422 -10.26 35.18 -4.03
CA VAL A 422 -9.38 36.35 -4.16
C VAL A 422 -9.05 36.58 -5.63
N GLU A 423 -9.44 37.74 -6.17
CA GLU A 423 -9.18 38.12 -7.57
C GLU A 423 -7.70 38.33 -7.89
N LYS A 424 -6.88 38.64 -6.87
CA LYS A 424 -5.46 38.93 -7.05
C LYS A 424 -4.68 37.67 -7.46
N VAL A 425 -4.12 37.71 -8.67
CA VAL A 425 -3.12 36.74 -9.15
C VAL A 425 -1.76 37.08 -8.57
N GLN A 426 -1.00 36.05 -8.17
CA GLN A 426 0.32 36.18 -7.57
C GLN A 426 1.32 35.29 -8.32
N ILE A 427 2.52 35.80 -8.55
CA ILE A 427 3.62 35.01 -9.08
C ILE A 427 4.53 34.66 -7.90
N VAL A 428 4.70 33.37 -7.64
CA VAL A 428 5.57 32.85 -6.59
C VAL A 428 6.72 32.10 -7.23
N THR A 429 7.94 32.62 -7.05
CA THR A 429 9.16 31.96 -7.55
C THR A 429 9.78 31.16 -6.42
N VAL A 430 10.06 29.89 -6.69
CA VAL A 430 10.54 28.94 -5.68
C VAL A 430 11.77 28.22 -6.22
N LEU A 431 12.79 28.09 -5.39
CA LEU A 431 13.99 27.31 -5.73
C LEU A 431 13.68 25.82 -5.60
N ARG A 432 13.97 25.04 -6.65
CA ARG A 432 13.87 23.59 -6.59
C ARG A 432 14.94 23.03 -5.66
N GLN A 433 14.53 22.26 -4.67
CA GLN A 433 15.42 21.53 -3.78
C GLN A 433 15.12 20.04 -3.83
N ARG A 434 15.99 19.26 -3.19
CA ARG A 434 15.75 17.83 -2.98
C ARG A 434 14.61 17.68 -1.97
N ILE A 435 13.46 17.20 -2.42
CA ILE A 435 12.31 16.95 -1.55
C ILE A 435 12.44 15.56 -0.95
N VAL A 436 12.33 15.48 0.39
CA VAL A 436 12.25 14.22 1.12
C VAL A 436 10.87 14.15 1.78
N LEU A 437 10.09 13.13 1.46
CA LEU A 437 8.77 12.96 2.07
C LEU A 437 8.92 12.45 3.51
N PRO A 438 8.22 13.06 4.50
CA PRO A 438 8.12 12.49 5.83
C PRO A 438 7.54 11.08 5.77
N THR A 439 8.18 10.13 6.46
CA THR A 439 7.76 8.72 6.42
C THR A 439 7.09 8.26 7.71
N VAL A 440 7.20 9.05 8.79
CA VAL A 440 6.60 8.77 10.10
C VAL A 440 5.63 9.90 10.46
N GLU A 441 4.35 9.56 10.62
CA GLU A 441 3.28 10.46 11.07
C GLU A 441 2.76 10.03 12.45
N GLY A 442 2.27 10.99 13.24
CA GLY A 442 1.66 10.75 14.55
C GLY A 442 0.12 10.71 14.53
N ALA A 443 -0.48 10.69 15.71
CA ALA A 443 -1.93 10.58 15.91
C ALA A 443 -2.69 11.84 15.48
N HIS A 444 -2.12 13.02 15.74
CA HIS A 444 -2.67 14.32 15.35
C HIS A 444 -1.55 15.38 15.32
N ARG A 445 -1.84 16.59 14.84
CA ARG A 445 -0.87 17.69 14.85
C ARG A 445 -1.03 18.52 16.14
N ALA A 446 0.07 18.76 16.83
CA ALA A 446 0.14 19.66 17.99
C ALA A 446 0.76 21.01 17.58
N GLU A 447 0.27 22.10 18.18
CA GLU A 447 0.84 23.43 17.99
C GLU A 447 2.08 23.66 18.86
N ASN A 448 2.99 24.48 18.34
CA ASN A 448 3.95 25.23 19.13
C ASN A 448 3.62 26.73 18.97
N ASN A 449 3.93 27.54 19.98
CA ASN A 449 3.77 29.01 20.02
C ASN A 449 4.58 29.80 18.95
N GLY A 450 4.95 29.17 17.83
CA GLY A 450 5.74 29.71 16.72
C GLY A 450 5.31 29.29 15.32
N GLY A 451 4.17 28.58 15.15
CA GLY A 451 3.52 28.39 13.84
C GLY A 451 3.93 27.14 13.03
N GLU A 452 4.91 26.35 13.48
CA GLU A 452 5.23 25.05 12.87
C GLU A 452 4.65 23.92 13.71
N GLY A 453 3.61 23.25 13.20
CA GLY A 453 2.99 22.15 13.94
C GLY A 453 3.77 20.85 13.80
N HIS A 454 3.99 20.20 14.94
CA HIS A 454 4.63 18.90 15.04
C HIS A 454 3.58 17.80 15.17
N TRP A 455 3.99 16.54 14.99
CA TRP A 455 3.12 15.41 15.29
C TRP A 455 3.08 15.18 16.80
N ASP A 456 1.88 15.05 17.37
CA ASP A 456 1.73 14.32 18.63
C ASP A 456 1.67 12.83 18.30
N TYR A 457 2.49 12.07 19.01
CA TYR A 457 2.63 10.63 18.84
C TYR A 457 1.84 9.85 19.91
N PHE A 458 1.12 10.49 20.83
CA PHE A 458 0.18 9.80 21.72
C PHE A 458 -1.21 9.77 21.11
N LEU A 459 -1.75 8.56 20.93
CA LEU A 459 -3.16 8.35 20.60
C LEU A 459 -4.02 8.41 21.86
N ASP A 460 -3.47 7.96 22.99
CA ASP A 460 -4.09 8.01 24.30
C ASP A 460 -3.02 8.40 25.33
N ALA A 461 -3.01 9.68 25.71
CA ALA A 461 -2.04 10.23 26.65
C ALA A 461 -2.25 9.70 28.07
N GLU A 462 -3.51 9.44 28.47
CA GLU A 462 -3.87 8.94 29.81
C GLU A 462 -3.24 7.56 30.05
N HIS A 463 -3.37 6.66 29.07
CA HIS A 463 -2.81 5.31 29.13
C HIS A 463 -1.39 5.23 28.58
N ARG A 464 -0.82 6.35 28.11
CA ARG A 464 0.51 6.47 27.48
C ARG A 464 0.68 5.51 26.29
N ILE A 465 -0.32 5.46 25.41
CA ILE A 465 -0.30 4.65 24.19
C ILE A 465 0.15 5.51 23.02
N GLY A 466 1.27 5.14 22.42
CA GLY A 466 1.84 5.79 21.25
C GLY A 466 1.25 5.28 19.93
N TYR A 467 1.28 6.10 18.90
CA TYR A 467 0.88 5.77 17.53
C TYR A 467 1.88 6.33 16.52
N LEU A 468 2.38 5.46 15.65
CA LEU A 468 3.23 5.81 14.51
C LEU A 468 2.61 5.24 13.23
N GLN A 469 2.28 6.11 12.28
CA GLN A 469 1.96 5.67 10.93
C GLN A 469 3.20 5.76 10.03
N LEU A 470 3.49 4.66 9.35
CA LEU A 470 4.60 4.57 8.40
C LEU A 470 4.04 4.59 6.98
N ASN A 471 4.38 5.63 6.22
CA ASN A 471 3.86 5.83 4.85
C ASN A 471 4.81 5.36 3.73
N GLY A 472 6.01 4.89 4.09
CA GLY A 472 7.00 4.36 3.17
C GLY A 472 8.31 4.02 3.89
N PHE A 473 9.22 3.35 3.21
CA PHE A 473 10.56 3.01 3.72
C PHE A 473 11.64 3.64 2.84
N THR A 474 12.08 4.83 3.21
CA THR A 474 13.13 5.62 2.53
C THR A 474 14.38 5.72 3.41
N ASP A 475 15.48 6.23 2.87
CA ASP A 475 16.80 6.31 3.52
C ASP A 475 16.85 6.94 4.92
N LYS A 476 15.80 7.64 5.35
CA LYS A 476 15.70 8.27 6.69
C LYS A 476 14.62 7.67 7.58
N THR A 477 13.90 6.65 7.14
CA THR A 477 12.72 6.14 7.86
C THR A 477 13.09 5.57 9.23
N ALA A 478 14.11 4.71 9.31
CA ALA A 478 14.53 4.15 10.60
C ALA A 478 15.07 5.23 11.56
N GLN A 479 15.74 6.26 11.03
CA GLN A 479 16.24 7.38 11.83
C GLN A 479 15.09 8.24 12.37
N GLN A 480 14.09 8.58 11.53
CA GLN A 480 12.90 9.31 11.95
C GLN A 480 12.15 8.52 13.04
N ALA A 481 11.94 7.22 12.83
CA ALA A 481 11.26 6.37 13.79
C ALA A 481 12.05 6.26 15.12
N ARG A 482 13.38 6.15 15.08
CA ARG A 482 14.22 6.18 16.28
C ARG A 482 13.98 7.44 17.11
N GLY A 483 14.02 8.61 16.48
CA GLY A 483 13.79 9.89 17.19
C GLY A 483 12.43 9.94 17.87
N VAL A 484 11.37 9.46 17.19
CA VAL A 484 10.02 9.37 17.75
C VAL A 484 9.96 8.37 18.91
N LEU A 485 10.53 7.18 18.76
CA LEU A 485 10.55 6.17 19.82
C LEU A 485 11.30 6.67 21.05
N GLU A 486 12.43 7.35 20.88
CA GLU A 486 13.18 7.95 22.00
C GLU A 486 12.35 9.02 22.73
N GLN A 487 11.58 9.85 22.02
CA GLN A 487 10.64 10.81 22.63
C GLN A 487 9.52 10.11 23.42
N LEU A 488 8.92 9.07 22.84
CA LEU A 488 7.89 8.27 23.50
C LEU A 488 8.45 7.57 24.76
N GLU A 489 9.67 7.07 24.70
CA GLU A 489 10.34 6.43 25.82
C GLU A 489 10.64 7.40 26.96
N GLN A 490 11.08 8.62 26.66
CA GLN A 490 11.25 9.69 27.65
C GLN A 490 9.94 10.03 28.37
N LYS A 491 8.82 9.99 27.63
CA LYS A 491 7.46 10.16 28.17
C LYS A 491 6.86 8.86 28.75
N LYS A 492 7.70 7.82 28.91
CA LYS A 492 7.35 6.53 29.50
C LYS A 492 6.15 5.86 28.83
N VAL A 493 6.16 5.80 27.50
CA VAL A 493 5.17 5.03 26.72
C VAL A 493 4.95 3.63 27.33
N ALA A 494 3.69 3.21 27.35
CA ALA A 494 3.24 1.94 27.94
C ALA A 494 2.78 0.93 26.87
N GLY A 495 2.36 1.39 25.69
CA GLY A 495 2.03 0.54 24.55
C GLY A 495 2.17 1.31 23.24
N LEU A 496 2.31 0.60 22.12
CA LEU A 496 2.53 1.23 20.82
C LEU A 496 1.66 0.62 19.72
N ILE A 497 1.12 1.48 18.86
CA ILE A 497 0.48 1.11 17.61
C ILE A 497 1.39 1.55 16.45
N ILE A 498 1.75 0.61 15.58
CA ILE A 498 2.45 0.90 14.31
C ILE A 498 1.48 0.64 13.17
N ASP A 499 1.14 1.68 12.41
CA ASP A 499 0.22 1.59 11.28
C ASP A 499 1.00 1.53 9.96
N VAL A 500 0.98 0.38 9.29
CA VAL A 500 1.58 0.18 7.96
C VAL A 500 0.51 -0.03 6.88
N ARG A 501 -0.76 0.24 7.19
CA ARG A 501 -1.85 0.13 6.20
C ARG A 501 -1.62 1.10 5.06
N GLY A 502 -1.79 0.62 3.83
CA GLY A 502 -1.52 1.43 2.62
C GLY A 502 -0.04 1.61 2.27
N ASN A 503 0.90 1.02 3.04
CA ASN A 503 2.33 1.15 2.80
C ASN A 503 2.88 -0.01 1.97
N GLY A 504 3.15 0.25 0.68
CA GLY A 504 3.72 -0.71 -0.27
C GLY A 504 5.20 -1.12 -0.01
N GLY A 505 5.82 -0.56 1.01
CA GLY A 505 7.18 -0.88 1.45
C GLY A 505 8.22 0.15 1.01
N GLY A 506 9.38 -0.33 0.56
CA GLY A 506 10.53 0.49 0.19
C GLY A 506 11.84 -0.25 0.44
N LEU A 507 12.86 0.46 0.92
CA LEU A 507 14.20 -0.10 1.11
C LEU A 507 14.21 -1.23 2.15
N LEU A 508 14.73 -2.39 1.75
CA LEU A 508 14.85 -3.57 2.63
C LEU A 508 15.74 -3.29 3.85
N THR A 509 16.81 -2.49 3.68
CA THR A 509 17.71 -2.08 4.75
C THR A 509 17.02 -1.21 5.80
N GLU A 510 16.03 -0.43 5.39
CA GLU A 510 15.24 0.42 6.31
C GLU A 510 14.23 -0.42 7.08
N ALA A 511 13.65 -1.45 6.45
CA ALA A 511 12.78 -2.40 7.12
C ALA A 511 13.51 -3.11 8.28
N THR A 512 14.71 -3.63 8.02
CA THR A 512 15.50 -4.33 9.05
C THR A 512 16.10 -3.38 10.07
N SER A 513 16.50 -2.16 9.67
CA SER A 513 16.94 -1.13 10.61
C SER A 513 15.82 -0.70 11.55
N LEU A 514 14.59 -0.57 11.05
CA LEU A 514 13.42 -0.29 11.87
C LEU A 514 13.12 -1.46 12.83
N ALA A 515 13.11 -2.71 12.34
CA ALA A 515 12.90 -3.89 13.18
C ALA A 515 13.96 -3.99 14.30
N ASN A 516 15.20 -3.59 14.00
CA ASN A 516 16.30 -3.57 14.97
C ASN A 516 16.09 -2.59 16.13
N LEU A 517 15.20 -1.58 15.98
CA LEU A 517 14.82 -0.68 17.08
C LEU A 517 14.06 -1.41 18.19
N PHE A 518 13.49 -2.58 17.91
CA PHE A 518 12.69 -3.38 18.84
C PHE A 518 13.39 -4.67 19.28
N ILE A 519 14.41 -5.12 18.53
CA ILE A 519 15.05 -6.43 18.69
C ILE A 519 16.54 -6.23 18.95
N SER A 520 17.02 -6.73 20.11
CA SER A 520 18.41 -6.58 20.57
C SER A 520 19.40 -7.56 19.95
N ASP A 521 18.93 -8.74 19.54
CA ASP A 521 19.76 -9.85 19.05
C ASP A 521 18.99 -10.79 18.11
N GLY A 522 19.72 -11.69 17.44
CA GLY A 522 19.18 -12.75 16.59
C GLY A 522 19.11 -12.41 15.10
N VAL A 523 18.45 -13.26 14.33
CA VAL A 523 18.20 -13.03 12.90
C VAL A 523 16.99 -12.11 12.75
N LEU A 524 17.11 -11.11 11.88
CA LEU A 524 15.99 -10.27 11.45
C LEU A 524 15.42 -10.77 10.13
N LEU A 525 16.27 -11.06 9.14
CA LEU A 525 15.82 -11.47 7.82
C LEU A 525 16.88 -12.32 7.15
N THR A 526 16.45 -13.32 6.38
CA THR A 526 17.34 -14.05 5.47
C THR A 526 16.84 -13.92 4.04
N SER A 527 17.63 -13.36 3.15
CA SER A 527 17.34 -13.37 1.71
C SER A 527 17.99 -14.60 1.10
N ARG A 528 17.20 -15.49 0.49
CA ARG A 528 17.70 -16.68 -0.22
C ARG A 528 17.50 -16.53 -1.72
N GLY A 529 18.60 -16.50 -2.45
CA GLY A 529 18.62 -16.44 -3.90
C GLY A 529 18.82 -17.82 -4.53
N ARG A 530 19.22 -17.83 -5.80
CA ARG A 530 19.46 -19.06 -6.55
C ARG A 530 20.68 -19.82 -6.03
N GLY A 531 20.59 -21.15 -5.96
CA GLY A 531 21.66 -22.01 -5.45
C GLY A 531 21.93 -21.77 -3.96
N ASP A 532 23.21 -21.70 -3.57
CA ASP A 532 23.62 -21.48 -2.17
C ASP A 532 23.68 -19.98 -1.77
N SER A 533 23.21 -19.08 -2.64
CA SER A 533 23.23 -17.64 -2.38
C SER A 533 22.27 -17.28 -1.24
N GLN A 534 22.81 -16.80 -0.12
CA GLN A 534 22.01 -16.27 0.98
C GLN A 534 22.69 -15.08 1.66
N THR A 535 21.88 -14.12 2.07
CA THR A 535 22.30 -12.98 2.91
C THR A 535 21.48 -12.97 4.18
N VAL A 536 22.15 -12.99 5.35
CA VAL A 536 21.49 -12.96 6.66
C VAL A 536 21.70 -11.59 7.29
N GLN A 537 20.59 -10.90 7.59
CA GLN A 537 20.59 -9.66 8.35
C GLN A 537 20.30 -9.98 9.80
N ARG A 538 21.24 -9.62 10.68
CA ARG A 538 21.16 -9.88 12.12
C ARG A 538 20.96 -8.61 12.90
N ALA A 539 20.33 -8.77 14.05
CA ALA A 539 20.11 -7.67 14.93
C ALA A 539 21.42 -7.19 15.55
N LYS A 540 21.51 -5.87 15.74
CA LYS A 540 22.59 -5.19 16.47
C LYS A 540 22.05 -4.70 17.81
N SER A 541 22.91 -4.54 18.81
CA SER A 541 22.52 -4.00 20.12
C SER A 541 22.25 -2.49 20.04
N ASN A 542 21.15 -2.10 19.40
CA ASN A 542 20.72 -0.70 19.26
C ASN A 542 19.21 -0.51 19.49
N ALA A 543 18.53 -1.54 20.01
CA ALA A 543 17.12 -1.49 20.35
C ALA A 543 16.87 -0.35 21.35
N VAL A 544 15.82 0.43 21.10
CA VAL A 544 15.43 1.58 21.91
C VAL A 544 14.23 1.29 22.80
N THR A 545 13.46 0.23 22.51
CA THR A 545 12.21 -0.04 23.21
C THR A 545 12.40 -0.90 24.46
N ARG A 546 11.62 -0.60 25.51
CA ARG A 546 11.62 -1.35 26.79
C ARG A 546 10.79 -2.65 26.81
N GLY A 547 10.22 -3.06 25.67
CA GLY A 547 9.48 -4.33 25.55
C GLY A 547 8.02 -4.29 25.98
N TYR A 548 7.35 -3.14 25.83
CA TYR A 548 5.91 -2.99 26.05
C TYR A 548 5.06 -3.68 24.95
N PRO A 549 3.75 -3.89 25.19
CA PRO A 549 2.81 -4.37 24.18
C PRO A 549 2.80 -3.54 22.89
N LEU A 550 2.76 -4.24 21.76
CA LEU A 550 2.77 -3.67 20.41
C LEU A 550 1.56 -4.17 19.62
N VAL A 551 0.88 -3.28 18.91
CA VAL A 551 -0.05 -3.64 17.85
C VAL A 551 0.45 -3.10 16.51
N ILE A 552 0.35 -3.89 15.46
CA ILE A 552 0.66 -3.47 14.09
C ILE A 552 -0.61 -3.56 13.24
N LEU A 553 -1.01 -2.45 12.62
CA LEU A 553 -2.14 -2.41 11.70
C LEU A 553 -1.66 -2.74 10.28
N ILE A 554 -2.31 -3.74 9.65
CA ILE A 554 -1.97 -4.25 8.31
C ILE A 554 -3.21 -4.34 7.41
N ASN A 555 -3.01 -4.28 6.09
CA ASN A 555 -4.05 -4.47 5.07
C ASN A 555 -3.47 -5.02 3.75
N GLU A 556 -4.30 -5.23 2.72
CA GLU A 556 -3.85 -5.79 1.45
C GLU A 556 -2.82 -4.92 0.68
N ALA A 557 -2.67 -3.65 1.06
CA ALA A 557 -1.68 -2.74 0.51
C ALA A 557 -0.36 -2.70 1.31
N SER A 558 -0.31 -3.36 2.46
CA SER A 558 0.92 -3.54 3.25
C SER A 558 1.83 -4.53 2.53
N ALA A 559 2.94 -4.08 1.95
CA ALA A 559 3.81 -4.94 1.12
C ALA A 559 5.29 -4.81 1.46
N SER A 560 6.09 -5.83 1.10
CA SER A 560 7.56 -5.77 1.13
C SER A 560 8.13 -5.38 2.50
N ALA A 561 8.78 -4.22 2.64
CA ALA A 561 9.30 -3.72 3.91
C ALA A 561 8.25 -3.70 5.05
N SER A 562 6.98 -3.37 4.75
CA SER A 562 5.88 -3.42 5.73
C SER A 562 5.64 -4.85 6.23
N GLU A 563 5.69 -5.84 5.32
CA GLU A 563 5.56 -7.27 5.65
C GLU A 563 6.77 -7.75 6.46
N ILE A 564 7.98 -7.31 6.10
CA ILE A 564 9.19 -7.62 6.85
C ILE A 564 9.05 -7.13 8.29
N VAL A 565 8.67 -5.87 8.51
CA VAL A 565 8.52 -5.32 9.87
C VAL A 565 7.44 -6.06 10.65
N ALA A 566 6.26 -6.25 10.06
CA ALA A 566 5.15 -6.95 10.70
C ALA A 566 5.52 -8.39 11.07
N GLY A 567 6.08 -9.15 10.12
CA GLY A 567 6.46 -10.55 10.31
C GLY A 567 7.62 -10.73 11.28
N VAL A 568 8.66 -9.90 11.17
CA VAL A 568 9.83 -9.99 12.07
C VAL A 568 9.44 -9.71 13.51
N LEU A 569 8.63 -8.67 13.76
CA LEU A 569 8.17 -8.34 15.10
C LEU A 569 7.18 -9.38 15.65
N ALA A 570 6.28 -9.91 14.82
CA ALA A 570 5.38 -10.99 15.23
C ALA A 570 6.16 -12.27 15.62
N VAL A 571 7.17 -12.66 14.85
CA VAL A 571 7.97 -13.87 15.09
C VAL A 571 8.94 -13.71 16.27
N ARG A 572 9.58 -12.54 16.42
CA ARG A 572 10.62 -12.31 17.44
C ARG A 572 10.07 -11.83 18.78
N LYS A 573 8.87 -11.26 18.79
CA LYS A 573 8.19 -10.76 19.99
C LYS A 573 6.80 -11.37 20.12
N PRO A 574 6.67 -12.72 20.10
CA PRO A 574 5.39 -13.37 20.29
C PRO A 574 4.82 -13.01 21.67
N GLY A 575 3.50 -12.85 21.78
CA GLY A 575 2.82 -12.38 22.99
C GLY A 575 2.83 -10.85 23.17
N GLN A 576 3.93 -10.17 22.82
CA GLN A 576 3.99 -8.69 22.83
C GLN A 576 3.29 -8.10 21.61
N THR A 577 3.53 -8.66 20.41
CA THR A 577 3.03 -8.14 19.14
C THR A 577 1.69 -8.75 18.74
N THR A 578 0.69 -7.90 18.45
CA THR A 578 -0.59 -8.30 17.85
C THR A 578 -0.76 -7.65 16.47
N LEU A 579 -1.01 -8.46 15.43
CA LEU A 579 -1.32 -7.96 14.09
C LEU A 579 -2.85 -7.82 13.95
N ILE A 580 -3.34 -6.64 13.56
CA ILE A 580 -4.77 -6.37 13.39
C ILE A 580 -5.03 -5.82 12.00
N GLY A 581 -6.13 -6.23 11.38
CA GLY A 581 -6.62 -5.65 10.13
C GLY A 581 -6.92 -6.74 9.10
N GLN A 582 -6.32 -6.63 7.92
CA GLN A 582 -6.48 -7.61 6.84
C GLN A 582 -5.11 -8.12 6.39
N ARG A 583 -5.10 -9.31 5.77
CA ARG A 583 -3.92 -9.95 5.20
C ARG A 583 -3.09 -8.99 4.33
N THR A 584 -1.76 -9.10 4.45
CA THR A 584 -0.83 -8.28 3.66
C THR A 584 -0.80 -8.65 2.17
N TYR A 585 -0.12 -7.85 1.37
CA TYR A 585 -0.08 -7.99 -0.09
C TYR A 585 0.49 -9.34 -0.58
N GLY A 586 1.49 -9.90 0.11
CA GLY A 586 2.16 -11.15 -0.27
C GLY A 586 3.24 -10.96 -1.33
N LYS A 587 4.15 -10.00 -1.18
CA LYS A 587 5.21 -9.79 -2.18
C LYS A 587 6.26 -10.90 -2.12
N GLY A 588 6.82 -11.17 -0.95
CA GLY A 588 7.75 -12.28 -0.68
C GLY A 588 9.11 -12.24 -1.39
N THR A 589 9.38 -11.26 -2.25
CA THR A 589 10.56 -11.19 -3.12
C THR A 589 11.46 -9.99 -2.85
N VAL A 590 12.76 -10.16 -3.11
CA VAL A 590 13.78 -9.12 -3.11
C VAL A 590 14.11 -8.77 -4.56
N GLN A 591 14.10 -7.47 -4.87
CA GLN A 591 14.53 -6.97 -6.17
C GLN A 591 15.90 -6.32 -6.05
N GLU A 592 16.72 -6.58 -7.05
CA GLU A 592 17.95 -5.84 -7.30
C GLU A 592 17.80 -5.02 -8.57
N ILE A 593 18.72 -4.07 -8.74
CA ILE A 593 18.83 -3.24 -9.93
C ILE A 593 20.18 -3.55 -10.55
N ALA A 594 20.17 -4.06 -11.78
CA ALA A 594 21.36 -4.33 -12.55
C ALA A 594 21.48 -3.34 -13.70
N ASP A 595 22.68 -2.81 -13.93
CA ASP A 595 22.94 -1.95 -15.09
C ASP A 595 22.99 -2.79 -16.38
N LEU A 596 22.44 -2.26 -17.48
CA LEU A 596 22.38 -2.92 -18.79
C LEU A 596 23.58 -2.59 -19.69
N GLY A 597 24.63 -2.01 -19.11
CA GLY A 597 25.90 -1.73 -19.79
C GLY A 597 26.04 -0.27 -20.25
N PRO A 598 27.01 0.01 -21.15
CA PRO A 598 27.43 1.38 -21.48
C PRO A 598 26.38 2.18 -22.25
N ASP A 599 25.47 1.51 -22.96
CA ASP A 599 24.39 2.16 -23.72
C ASP A 599 23.23 2.59 -22.81
N GLY A 600 23.36 2.36 -21.49
CA GLY A 600 22.39 2.77 -20.48
C GLY A 600 21.28 1.75 -20.24
N GLY A 601 20.32 2.15 -19.41
CA GLY A 601 19.22 1.32 -18.96
C GLY A 601 19.55 0.48 -17.71
N ARG A 602 18.51 0.02 -17.04
CA ARG A 602 18.58 -0.81 -15.83
C ARG A 602 17.57 -1.95 -15.93
N LEU A 603 17.89 -3.10 -15.34
CA LEU A 603 16.96 -4.19 -15.12
C LEU A 603 16.67 -4.28 -13.64
N LYS A 604 15.41 -4.08 -13.27
CA LYS A 604 14.93 -4.44 -11.94
C LYS A 604 14.49 -5.89 -12.00
N LEU A 605 15.08 -6.75 -11.20
CA LEU A 605 14.82 -8.19 -11.24
C LEU A 605 14.72 -8.82 -9.87
N THR A 606 13.89 -9.84 -9.75
CA THR A 606 13.80 -10.65 -8.54
C THR A 606 14.99 -11.59 -8.42
N THR A 607 15.81 -11.41 -7.37
CA THR A 607 17.03 -12.20 -7.13
C THR A 607 16.92 -13.14 -5.93
N ALA A 608 15.97 -12.89 -5.02
CA ALA A 608 15.80 -13.70 -3.82
C ALA A 608 14.37 -13.67 -3.26
N TYR A 609 14.06 -14.62 -2.38
CA TYR A 609 12.90 -14.58 -1.48
C TYR A 609 13.36 -14.21 -0.07
N TYR A 610 12.58 -13.39 0.64
CA TYR A 610 12.88 -13.07 2.03
C TYR A 610 12.18 -14.02 3.00
N HIS A 611 12.99 -14.57 3.91
CA HIS A 611 12.59 -15.48 4.97
C HIS A 611 12.61 -14.76 6.32
N LEU A 612 11.53 -14.92 7.06
CA LEU A 612 11.37 -14.44 8.42
C LEU A 612 12.33 -15.19 9.38
N PRO A 613 12.49 -14.72 10.63
CA PRO A 613 13.45 -15.31 11.57
C PRO A 613 13.22 -16.78 11.94
N ASP A 614 12.02 -17.31 11.71
CA ASP A 614 11.67 -18.72 11.85
C ASP A 614 12.07 -19.58 10.63
N GLY A 615 12.65 -18.96 9.60
CA GLY A 615 13.09 -19.59 8.36
C GLY A 615 12.00 -19.71 7.30
N GLN A 616 10.76 -19.31 7.58
CA GLN A 616 9.66 -19.39 6.61
C GLN A 616 9.72 -18.21 5.63
N PRO A 617 9.53 -18.44 4.31
CA PRO A 617 9.39 -17.36 3.35
C PRO A 617 8.06 -16.64 3.58
N VAL A 618 7.99 -15.34 3.31
CA VAL A 618 6.68 -14.70 3.20
C VAL A 618 5.96 -15.25 1.96
N PRO A 619 4.76 -15.82 2.11
CA PRO A 619 4.06 -16.46 1.00
C PRO A 619 3.75 -15.48 -0.14
N ASN A 620 4.24 -15.78 -1.36
CA ASN A 620 4.06 -14.94 -2.53
C ASN A 620 2.67 -15.10 -3.15
N ARG A 621 1.95 -13.99 -3.32
CA ARG A 621 0.59 -13.94 -3.86
C ARG A 621 0.49 -14.54 -5.26
N TYR A 622 1.35 -14.14 -6.19
CA TYR A 622 1.25 -14.55 -7.58
C TYR A 622 1.52 -16.05 -7.77
N LYS A 623 2.52 -16.58 -7.05
CA LYS A 623 2.81 -18.01 -6.99
C LYS A 623 1.61 -18.79 -6.45
N LEU A 624 1.09 -18.42 -5.28
CA LEU A 624 -0.04 -19.12 -4.66
C LEU A 624 -1.34 -18.98 -5.45
N GLN A 625 -1.62 -17.83 -6.07
CA GLN A 625 -2.77 -17.66 -6.94
C GLN A 625 -2.73 -18.59 -8.15
N SER A 626 -1.54 -18.83 -8.73
CA SER A 626 -1.37 -19.79 -9.83
C SER A 626 -1.66 -21.24 -9.41
N GLU A 627 -1.57 -21.52 -8.10
CA GLU A 627 -1.89 -22.81 -7.47
C GLU A 627 -3.35 -22.87 -6.95
N GLY A 628 -4.15 -21.83 -7.20
CA GLY A 628 -5.54 -21.74 -6.72
C GLY A 628 -5.67 -21.46 -5.22
N ARG A 629 -4.60 -20.99 -4.57
CA ARG A 629 -4.54 -20.71 -3.13
C ARG A 629 -4.75 -19.24 -2.80
N THR A 630 -5.23 -18.97 -1.58
CA THR A 630 -5.57 -17.62 -1.07
C THR A 630 -4.87 -17.22 0.22
N ASP A 631 -3.97 -18.07 0.71
CA ASP A 631 -3.26 -17.91 1.99
C ASP A 631 -1.87 -17.28 1.83
N TRP A 632 -1.77 -16.25 0.99
CA TRP A 632 -0.53 -15.49 0.79
C TRP A 632 -0.27 -14.46 1.90
N GLY A 633 0.89 -13.80 1.84
CA GLY A 633 1.26 -12.73 2.76
C GLY A 633 1.25 -13.15 4.22
N ILE A 634 1.15 -12.16 5.10
CA ILE A 634 1.12 -12.31 6.55
C ILE A 634 -0.34 -12.17 7.01
N PRO A 635 -0.91 -13.19 7.68
CA PRO A 635 -2.25 -13.08 8.25
C PRO A 635 -2.24 -12.13 9.47
N PRO A 636 -3.34 -11.38 9.71
CA PRO A 636 -3.54 -10.75 10.99
C PRO A 636 -3.80 -11.80 12.08
N HIS A 637 -3.50 -11.46 13.34
CA HIS A 637 -3.99 -12.23 14.49
C HIS A 637 -5.47 -11.94 14.73
N ILE A 638 -5.91 -10.70 14.47
CA ILE A 638 -7.31 -10.27 14.55
C ILE A 638 -7.73 -9.73 13.18
N ASP A 639 -8.54 -10.50 12.46
CA ASP A 639 -9.11 -10.09 11.17
C ASP A 639 -10.31 -9.18 11.37
N ILE A 640 -10.20 -7.94 10.90
CA ILE A 640 -11.28 -6.94 10.93
C ILE A 640 -11.37 -6.35 9.51
N PRO A 641 -12.31 -6.80 8.67
CA PRO A 641 -12.48 -6.22 7.34
C PRO A 641 -12.97 -4.77 7.45
N LEU A 642 -12.54 -3.93 6.52
CA LEU A 642 -13.10 -2.58 6.34
C LEU A 642 -14.13 -2.57 5.21
N TYR A 643 -15.26 -1.92 5.46
CA TYR A 643 -16.25 -1.65 4.43
C TYR A 643 -15.90 -0.38 3.64
N ALA A 644 -16.39 -0.25 2.40
CA ALA A 644 -16.06 0.88 1.53
C ALA A 644 -16.39 2.25 2.17
N PHE A 645 -17.49 2.35 2.92
CA PHE A 645 -17.86 3.59 3.63
C PHE A 645 -16.89 3.92 4.77
N GLU A 646 -16.33 2.91 5.45
CA GLU A 646 -15.32 3.09 6.49
C GLU A 646 -14.00 3.54 5.86
N VAL A 647 -13.59 2.91 4.76
CA VAL A 647 -12.38 3.31 4.01
C VAL A 647 -12.47 4.76 3.54
N ALA A 648 -13.63 5.18 3.04
CA ALA A 648 -13.87 6.56 2.61
C ALA A 648 -13.74 7.55 3.77
N GLU A 649 -14.36 7.24 4.92
CA GLU A 649 -14.32 8.11 6.10
C GLU A 649 -12.92 8.14 6.75
N ILE A 650 -12.23 7.00 6.85
CA ILE A 650 -10.84 6.93 7.29
C ILE A 650 -9.95 7.80 6.38
N SER A 651 -10.12 7.72 5.07
CA SER A 651 -9.35 8.52 4.10
C SER A 651 -9.62 10.02 4.26
N ARG A 652 -10.89 10.40 4.49
CA ARG A 652 -11.29 11.79 4.77
C ARG A 652 -10.63 12.31 6.04
N LEU A 653 -10.71 11.55 7.13
CA LEU A 653 -10.12 11.91 8.43
C LEU A 653 -8.59 11.94 8.38
N GLN A 654 -7.94 11.04 7.65
CA GLN A 654 -6.49 11.10 7.43
C GLN A 654 -6.07 12.36 6.65
N LEU A 655 -6.86 12.78 5.66
CA LEU A 655 -6.63 14.04 4.96
C LEU A 655 -6.81 15.23 5.90
N GLU A 656 -7.86 15.23 6.72
CA GLU A 656 -8.11 16.27 7.73
C GLU A 656 -6.98 16.35 8.76
N ARG A 657 -6.54 15.22 9.29
CA ARG A 657 -5.38 15.08 10.20
C ARG A 657 -4.12 15.70 9.61
N ARG A 658 -3.88 15.53 8.30
CA ARG A 658 -2.73 16.15 7.60
C ARG A 658 -2.92 17.64 7.32
N LYS A 659 -4.16 18.12 7.22
CA LYS A 659 -4.51 19.52 6.93
C LYS A 659 -4.49 20.45 8.15
N GLN A 660 -4.54 19.94 9.38
CA GLN A 660 -4.73 20.69 10.64
C GLN A 660 -3.67 21.79 10.98
N LEU A 661 -2.85 22.26 10.03
CA LEU A 661 -1.80 23.26 10.24
C LEU A 661 -1.78 24.45 9.25
N MET A 662 -2.85 24.69 8.48
CA MET A 662 -2.81 25.75 7.44
C MET A 662 -3.86 26.86 7.61
N ALA A 663 -4.74 26.79 8.62
CA ALA A 663 -5.66 27.89 8.92
C ALA A 663 -4.99 28.91 9.85
N LYS A 664 -4.33 29.92 9.27
CA LYS A 664 -3.66 30.99 10.04
C LYS A 664 -4.60 31.85 10.90
N ASP A 665 -5.92 31.76 10.72
CA ASP A 665 -6.90 32.72 11.27
C ASP A 665 -8.02 32.09 12.16
N ALA A 666 -7.87 30.88 12.70
CA ALA A 666 -8.92 30.28 13.55
C ALA A 666 -8.75 30.63 15.05
N PRO A 667 -9.82 30.96 15.81
CA PRO A 667 -9.70 31.25 17.25
C PRO A 667 -9.23 30.07 18.11
N ASP A 668 -8.77 30.41 19.30
CA ASP A 668 -8.13 29.63 20.37
C ASP A 668 -9.08 28.62 21.08
N THR A 669 -9.67 27.68 20.32
CA THR A 669 -10.52 26.58 20.84
C THR A 669 -10.06 25.20 20.35
N ARG A 670 -8.74 25.02 20.14
CA ARG A 670 -8.18 23.92 19.35
C ARG A 670 -7.87 22.62 20.13
N ASP A 671 -7.71 22.67 21.46
CA ASP A 671 -7.55 21.46 22.30
C ASP A 671 -8.80 20.56 22.24
N ASP A 672 -10.00 21.14 22.34
CA ASP A 672 -11.28 20.41 22.17
C ASP A 672 -11.43 19.78 20.77
N LYS A 673 -10.87 20.42 19.74
CA LYS A 673 -10.90 19.91 18.36
C LYS A 673 -9.95 18.73 18.13
N THR A 674 -8.85 18.69 18.88
CA THR A 674 -7.83 17.63 18.78
C THR A 674 -8.33 16.33 19.39
N ASP A 675 -8.89 16.43 20.61
CA ASP A 675 -9.62 15.33 21.25
C ASP A 675 -10.83 14.88 20.40
N SER A 676 -11.51 15.83 19.74
CA SER A 676 -12.59 15.52 18.80
C SER A 676 -12.10 14.69 17.60
N LEU A 677 -10.95 15.02 17.00
CA LEU A 677 -10.44 14.28 15.84
C LEU A 677 -10.05 12.84 16.21
N VAL A 678 -9.32 12.64 17.32
CA VAL A 678 -8.94 11.29 17.76
C VAL A 678 -10.18 10.43 18.03
N ARG A 679 -11.22 10.99 18.65
CA ARG A 679 -12.50 10.30 18.85
C ARG A 679 -13.20 9.97 17.53
N GLN A 680 -13.18 10.88 16.56
CA GLN A 680 -13.72 10.61 15.22
C GLN A 680 -12.95 9.50 14.51
N MET A 681 -11.62 9.49 14.61
CA MET A 681 -10.76 8.43 14.06
C MET A 681 -11.11 7.08 14.69
N LEU A 682 -11.23 6.99 16.02
CA LEU A 682 -11.59 5.75 16.71
C LEU A 682 -13.02 5.29 16.38
N ALA A 683 -13.95 6.22 16.14
CA ALA A 683 -15.32 5.89 15.74
C ALA A 683 -15.40 5.37 14.30
N ALA A 684 -14.60 5.92 13.39
CA ALA A 684 -14.59 5.57 11.97
C ALA A 684 -13.69 4.39 11.62
N ASP A 685 -12.63 4.15 12.42
CA ASP A 685 -11.62 3.14 12.16
C ASP A 685 -11.72 1.98 13.19
N PRO A 686 -12.47 0.92 12.87
CA PRO A 686 -12.64 -0.22 13.78
C PRO A 686 -11.35 -1.01 14.01
N GLN A 687 -10.39 -0.95 13.09
CA GLN A 687 -9.10 -1.61 13.27
C GLN A 687 -8.25 -0.83 14.29
N LEU A 688 -8.23 0.50 14.21
CA LEU A 688 -7.55 1.36 15.18
C LEU A 688 -8.22 1.29 16.57
N ALA A 689 -9.55 1.28 16.63
CA ALA A 689 -10.28 1.11 17.88
C ALA A 689 -9.97 -0.23 18.56
N ALA A 690 -9.99 -1.33 17.79
CA ALA A 690 -9.60 -2.64 18.31
C ALA A 690 -8.14 -2.67 18.78
N ALA A 691 -7.22 -2.00 18.07
CA ALA A 691 -5.83 -1.89 18.50
C ALA A 691 -5.68 -1.18 19.84
N LEU A 692 -6.39 -0.07 20.04
CA LEU A 692 -6.40 0.66 21.30
C LEU A 692 -6.95 -0.23 22.44
N ILE A 693 -8.06 -0.94 22.19
CA ILE A 693 -8.68 -1.85 23.15
C ILE A 693 -7.74 -3.00 23.54
N VAL A 694 -7.06 -3.62 22.57
CA VAL A 694 -6.09 -4.71 22.82
C VAL A 694 -4.94 -4.21 23.69
N LEU A 695 -4.38 -3.03 23.41
CA LEU A 695 -3.30 -2.48 24.23
C LEU A 695 -3.77 -2.17 25.65
N LYS A 696 -4.93 -1.53 25.81
CA LYS A 696 -5.50 -1.27 27.13
C LYS A 696 -5.77 -2.56 27.90
N ALA A 697 -6.28 -3.60 27.24
CA ALA A 697 -6.51 -4.90 27.86
C ALA A 697 -5.21 -5.54 28.36
N LYS A 698 -4.14 -5.51 27.55
CA LYS A 698 -2.81 -6.00 27.96
C LYS A 698 -2.25 -5.19 29.14
N LEU A 699 -2.36 -3.86 29.10
CA LEU A 699 -1.93 -2.99 30.18
C LEU A 699 -2.68 -3.24 31.49
N ILE A 700 -3.99 -3.48 31.43
CA ILE A 700 -4.80 -3.84 32.61
C ILE A 700 -4.37 -5.18 33.19
N ALA A 701 -3.99 -6.15 32.34
CA ALA A 701 -3.53 -7.47 32.79
C ALA A 701 -2.10 -7.49 33.36
N GLU A 702 -1.30 -6.44 33.09
CA GLU A 702 0.06 -6.25 33.60
C GLU A 702 0.10 -5.43 34.91
N GLN A 703 -0.96 -4.67 35.22
CA GLN A 703 -1.16 -3.96 36.49
C GLN A 703 -1.61 -4.91 37.60
#